data_AF-A0A1H5D1U8-F1
#
_entry.id   AF-A0A1H5D1U8-F1
#
_cell.length_a   1.000
_cell.length_b   1.000
_cell.length_c   1.000
_cell.angle_alpha   90.00
_cell.angle_beta   90.00
_cell.angle_gamma   90.00
#
_symmetry.space_group_name_H-M   'P 1'
#
loop_
_entity.id
_entity.type
_entity.pdbx_description
1 polymer ?
#
loop_
_entity_poly.entity_id
_entity_poly.type
_entity_poly.pdbx_seq_one_letter_code
_entity_poly.pdbx_strand_id
1 'polypeptide(L)'
;MDLPRPALVKQVELHLSAEGRGFSYLLVDRVSGQILRLSRAAAAGYRRFATAALGDSAAREGLGQEEAKHGFTALSWLRQMREGARFQRKPFNPMQMQLPLFEAAPLQPRLARLSRLAFGLPGIVMLAVLALIVLMLGSRNDWKIMVEFREVFSIEALLTFGLIAPFLKLIHEFGHILAATACGVRLRKAGVNVIGLYPIPYVDCSEADLTASRRQRILISGAGILTDLCVGLLLFIAWHLVWSDELRQVLGRAFVFSVFSSLLFNANPLMRMDGYFILADLLNHRNLGTDATTALRRLWRSGLGLAATPQRFPMRHELALAGYGLASMIYRWVILLTLVWNLLPRYLGLGLLVGAWGGWLMLAAPTLNRLNTPPPANVAPQAGGRRRRMLAAGAGLLLTGALFIPVAPVAVIEVAPDALGRYAVTVKQPGFVSETVAEDGHVAAGAVLLTLSNPASEARVSLAALGVAEAGLARQIGTASGAAGLRRGEDQVIAAEAQYRLVEADRAALTLTATEAGRFTLTRRLRPGEFLPAGTVIGRLLPDTAEVVMVGAVPERLVQHFERGLSRATLRLDGRYLPLDPAMLHLAEEPRQEGQPGQQDGRSFTLRLTAPFMASGLQAGAAQLRLSFEPIPVWRHGALWVADKITQFRNAEIAERQQRLENNGGP
;
A
#
# COMPACT_ATOMS: atom_id res chain seq x y z
N MET A 1 26.07 1.85 66.28
CA MET A 1 25.27 1.29 65.16
C MET A 1 26.13 0.30 64.41
N ASP A 2 25.68 -0.94 64.25
CA ASP A 2 26.38 -1.92 63.41
C ASP A 2 26.16 -1.56 61.94
N LEU A 3 27.17 -0.97 61.31
CA LEU A 3 27.16 -0.66 59.89
C LEU A 3 27.18 -1.96 59.06
N PRO A 4 26.48 -2.01 57.92
CA PRO A 4 26.44 -3.20 57.08
C PRO A 4 27.83 -3.55 56.55
N ARG A 5 28.05 -4.84 56.24
CA ARG A 5 29.33 -5.33 55.70
C ARG A 5 29.76 -4.51 54.47
N PRO A 6 31.04 -4.09 54.36
CA PRO A 6 31.53 -3.26 53.26
C PRO A 6 31.25 -3.84 51.88
N ALA A 7 31.25 -5.17 51.75
CA ALA A 7 30.96 -5.88 50.51
C ALA A 7 29.57 -5.57 49.94
N LEU A 8 28.58 -5.29 50.78
CA LEU A 8 27.19 -5.03 50.37
C LEU A 8 27.04 -3.59 49.85
N VAL A 9 27.77 -2.65 50.44
CA VAL A 9 27.82 -1.25 50.01
C VAL A 9 28.64 -1.10 48.72
N LYS A 10 29.73 -1.85 48.54
CA LYS A 10 30.51 -1.87 47.29
C LYS A 10 29.73 -2.31 46.06
N GLN A 11 28.61 -3.02 46.23
CA GLN A 11 27.75 -3.47 45.13
C GLN A 11 26.77 -2.40 44.65
N VAL A 12 26.62 -1.31 45.41
CA VAL A 12 25.60 -0.29 45.17
C VAL A 12 26.26 1.04 44.91
N GLU A 13 25.94 1.66 43.77
CA GLU A 13 26.49 2.94 43.36
C GLU A 13 25.42 4.01 43.30
N LEU A 14 25.76 5.20 43.81
CA LEU A 14 24.90 6.36 43.70
C LEU A 14 25.29 7.16 42.45
N HIS A 15 24.38 7.24 41.50
CA HIS A 15 24.51 7.98 40.24
C HIS A 15 23.66 9.25 40.28
N LEU A 16 24.16 10.32 39.66
CA LEU A 16 23.42 11.55 39.44
C LEU A 16 23.02 11.62 37.97
N SER A 17 21.72 11.57 37.69
CA SER A 17 21.19 11.59 36.33
C SER A 17 20.39 12.88 36.10
N ALA A 18 20.55 13.50 34.92
CA ALA A 18 19.75 14.64 34.52
C ALA A 18 18.38 14.18 33.97
N GLU A 19 17.30 14.80 34.44
CA GLU A 19 15.92 14.47 34.05
C GLU A 19 15.07 15.76 33.99
N GLY A 20 14.60 16.14 32.80
CA GLY A 20 13.90 17.42 32.58
C GLY A 20 14.76 18.65 32.92
N ARG A 21 14.25 19.54 33.79
CA ARG A 21 14.99 20.71 34.32
C ARG A 21 15.68 20.42 35.67
N GLY A 22 15.68 19.17 36.14
CA GLY A 22 16.20 18.80 37.45
C GLY A 22 17.20 17.65 37.43
N PHE A 23 17.66 17.28 38.62
CA PHE A 23 18.54 16.13 38.85
C PHE A 23 17.76 15.02 39.58
N SER A 24 17.94 13.78 39.14
CA SER A 24 17.51 12.58 39.85
C SER A 24 18.71 11.83 40.42
N TYR A 25 18.62 11.45 41.68
CA TYR A 25 19.63 10.63 42.35
C TYR A 25 19.20 9.18 42.22
N LEU A 26 20.02 8.34 41.60
CA LEU A 26 19.72 6.96 41.28
C LEU A 26 20.68 6.06 42.04
N LEU A 27 20.15 5.25 42.94
CA LEU A 27 20.90 4.24 43.65
C LEU A 27 20.79 2.92 42.86
N VAL A 28 21.92 2.49 42.29
CA VAL A 28 21.99 1.38 41.34
C VAL A 28 22.70 0.21 42.00
N ASP A 29 22.06 -0.94 41.99
CA ASP A 29 22.68 -2.18 42.40
C ASP A 29 23.30 -2.91 41.21
N ARG A 30 24.64 -3.04 41.21
CA ARG A 30 25.40 -3.64 40.11
C ARG A 30 25.13 -5.12 39.88
N VAL A 31 24.70 -5.86 40.91
CA VAL A 31 24.50 -7.30 40.79
C VAL A 31 23.12 -7.62 40.23
N SER A 32 22.09 -6.92 40.70
CA SER A 32 20.71 -7.16 40.25
C SER A 32 20.29 -6.27 39.07
N GLY A 33 20.99 -5.16 38.85
CA GLY A 33 20.62 -4.13 37.90
C GLY A 33 19.39 -3.31 38.31
N GLN A 34 18.94 -3.42 39.57
CA GLN A 34 17.83 -2.64 40.10
C GLN A 34 18.26 -1.19 40.35
N ILE A 35 17.36 -0.26 40.05
CA ILE A 35 17.59 1.18 40.17
C ILE A 35 16.52 1.76 41.09
N LEU A 36 16.96 2.42 42.15
CA LEU A 36 16.11 3.11 43.11
C LEU A 36 16.31 4.62 43.03
N ARG A 37 15.22 5.37 42.84
CA ARG A 37 15.28 6.83 42.84
C ARG A 37 15.23 7.38 44.26
N LEU A 38 16.20 8.20 44.63
CA LEU A 38 16.30 8.84 45.93
C LEU A 38 15.98 10.33 45.85
N SER A 39 15.45 10.89 46.95
CA SER A 39 15.39 12.34 47.15
C SER A 39 16.80 12.90 47.38
N ARG A 40 16.99 14.21 47.21
CA ARG A 40 18.28 14.87 47.45
C ARG A 40 18.81 14.61 48.88
N ALA A 41 17.93 14.69 49.87
CA ALA A 41 18.28 14.43 51.27
C ALA A 41 18.68 12.96 51.48
N ALA A 42 17.89 12.02 50.94
CA ALA A 42 18.19 10.59 51.06
C ALA A 42 19.48 10.19 50.33
N ALA A 43 19.78 10.81 49.19
CA ALA A 43 21.02 10.59 48.44
C ALA A 43 22.26 11.12 49.17
N ALA A 44 22.15 12.31 49.77
CA ALA A 44 23.22 12.88 50.59
C ALA A 44 23.48 12.03 51.85
N GLY A 45 22.41 11.61 52.54
CA GLY A 45 22.49 10.71 53.69
C GLY A 45 23.08 9.34 53.33
N TYR A 46 22.65 8.75 52.20
CA TYR A 46 23.23 7.50 51.71
C TYR A 46 24.72 7.63 51.40
N ARG A 47 25.17 8.73 50.79
CA ARG A 47 26.59 8.93 50.47
C ARG A 47 27.46 8.92 51.72
N ARG A 48 27.06 9.65 52.77
CA ARG A 48 27.78 9.69 54.07
C ARG A 48 27.75 8.33 54.78
N PHE A 49 26.61 7.67 54.74
CA PHE A 49 26.45 6.31 55.26
C PHE A 49 27.37 5.31 54.53
N ALA A 50 27.44 5.38 53.21
CA ALA A 50 28.28 4.52 52.40
C ALA A 50 29.78 4.75 52.68
N THR A 51 30.22 6.01 52.82
CA THR A 51 31.62 6.32 53.16
C THR A 51 32.00 5.79 54.55
N ALA A 52 31.13 5.95 55.55
CA ALA A 52 31.37 5.39 56.89
C ALA A 52 31.39 3.85 56.90
N ALA A 53 30.51 3.21 56.13
CA ALA A 53 30.45 1.75 56.01
C ALA A 53 31.63 1.16 55.22
N LEU A 54 32.29 1.95 54.38
CA LEU A 54 33.49 1.56 53.62
C LEU A 54 34.80 1.72 54.40
N GLY A 55 34.75 2.28 55.63
CA GLY A 55 35.88 2.30 56.56
C GLY A 55 36.50 3.68 56.83
N ASP A 56 35.88 4.77 56.38
CA ASP A 56 36.33 6.13 56.72
C ASP A 56 35.94 6.48 58.17
N SER A 57 36.95 6.61 59.05
CA SER A 57 36.79 6.87 60.49
C SER A 57 36.18 8.25 60.77
N ALA A 58 36.55 9.29 60.00
CA ALA A 58 35.99 10.64 60.18
C ALA A 58 34.52 10.70 59.78
N ALA A 59 34.14 10.00 58.69
CA ALA A 59 32.75 9.88 58.28
C ALA A 59 31.91 9.05 59.28
N ARG A 60 32.55 8.14 60.02
CA ARG A 60 31.89 7.26 61.00
C ARG A 60 31.60 7.95 62.32
N GLU A 61 32.48 8.85 62.76
CA GLU A 61 32.28 9.68 63.96
C GLU A 61 31.25 10.80 63.73
N GLY A 62 31.19 11.36 62.52
CA GLY A 62 30.24 12.43 62.15
C GLY A 62 28.87 11.96 61.66
N LEU A 63 28.56 10.66 61.71
CA LEU A 63 27.34 10.12 61.09
C LEU A 63 26.10 10.36 61.97
N GLY A 64 25.20 11.24 61.52
CA GLY A 64 23.94 11.52 62.22
C GLY A 64 22.92 10.36 62.14
N GLN A 65 22.01 10.27 63.12
CA GLN A 65 20.96 9.25 63.16
C GLN A 65 20.05 9.25 61.92
N GLU A 66 19.68 10.44 61.42
CA GLU A 66 18.85 10.61 60.22
C GLU A 66 19.57 10.13 58.94
N GLU A 67 20.87 10.38 58.83
CA GLU A 67 21.67 9.95 57.68
C GLU A 67 21.82 8.43 57.64
N ALA A 68 22.05 7.82 58.81
CA ALA A 68 22.08 6.37 58.96
C ALA A 68 20.73 5.73 58.57
N LYS A 69 19.62 6.33 59.00
CA LYS A 69 18.26 5.89 58.67
C LYS A 69 18.00 5.93 57.17
N HIS A 70 18.40 7.00 56.49
CA HIS A 70 18.31 7.09 55.02
C HIS A 70 19.14 6.00 54.32
N GLY A 71 20.37 5.75 54.79
CA GLY A 71 21.26 4.71 54.27
C GLY A 71 20.67 3.30 54.39
N PHE A 72 20.20 2.94 55.59
CA PHE A 72 19.56 1.64 55.85
C PHE A 72 18.25 1.46 55.08
N THR A 73 17.41 2.49 55.00
CA THR A 73 16.13 2.43 54.28
C THR A 73 16.36 2.23 52.77
N ALA A 74 17.36 2.89 52.20
CA ALA A 74 17.68 2.73 50.79
C ALA A 74 18.20 1.31 50.47
N LEU A 75 19.04 0.74 51.34
CA LEU A 75 19.51 -0.65 51.19
C LEU A 75 18.40 -1.68 51.41
N SER A 76 17.50 -1.47 52.37
CA SER A 76 16.39 -2.39 52.64
C SER A 76 15.40 -2.42 51.48
N TRP A 77 15.09 -1.26 50.88
CA TRP A 77 14.29 -1.17 49.67
C TRP A 77 14.94 -1.88 48.48
N LEU A 78 16.24 -1.68 48.25
CA LEU A 78 16.97 -2.40 47.21
C LEU A 78 16.94 -3.91 47.43
N ARG A 79 17.09 -4.37 48.68
CA ARG A 79 17.00 -5.79 49.02
C ARG A 79 15.59 -6.35 48.76
N GLN A 80 14.56 -5.60 49.13
CA GLN A 80 13.17 -5.99 48.86
C GLN A 80 12.88 -6.05 47.35
N MET A 81 13.42 -5.12 46.56
CA MET A 81 13.33 -5.16 45.10
C MET A 81 14.09 -6.36 44.52
N ARG A 82 15.28 -6.68 45.04
CA ARG A 82 16.04 -7.89 44.67
C ARG A 82 15.25 -9.16 44.93
N GLU A 83 14.66 -9.29 46.10
CA GLU A 83 13.89 -10.46 46.52
C GLU A 83 12.59 -10.56 45.72
N GLY A 84 11.84 -9.48 45.57
CA GLY A 84 10.62 -9.43 44.74
C GLY A 84 10.87 -9.79 43.26
N ALA A 85 12.00 -9.35 42.70
CA ALA A 85 12.38 -9.70 41.33
C ALA A 85 12.79 -11.17 41.15
N ARG A 86 13.30 -11.84 42.20
CA ARG A 86 13.61 -13.28 42.16
C ARG A 86 12.35 -14.16 42.10
N PHE A 87 11.26 -13.72 42.71
CA PHE A 87 10.01 -14.49 42.80
C PHE A 87 8.95 -14.09 41.76
N GLN A 88 9.10 -12.95 41.08
CA GLN A 88 8.29 -12.63 39.90
C GLN A 88 8.76 -13.47 38.71
N ARG A 89 8.09 -14.60 38.47
CA ARG A 89 8.09 -15.22 37.14
C ARG A 89 7.54 -14.17 36.17
N LYS A 90 8.39 -13.64 35.28
CA LYS A 90 7.90 -12.83 34.16
C LYS A 90 6.82 -13.67 33.47
N PRO A 91 5.56 -13.19 33.36
CA PRO A 91 4.52 -13.96 32.72
C PRO A 91 5.00 -14.34 31.33
N PHE A 92 4.75 -15.58 30.94
CA PHE A 92 5.07 -16.07 29.60
C PHE A 92 4.35 -15.18 28.60
N ASN A 93 5.09 -14.26 27.98
CA ASN A 93 4.58 -13.38 26.95
C ASN A 93 5.12 -13.89 25.61
N PRO A 94 4.36 -14.74 24.90
CA PRO A 94 4.80 -15.33 23.63
C PRO A 94 5.08 -14.27 22.54
N MET A 95 4.73 -13.00 22.80
CA MET A 95 4.94 -11.88 21.90
C MET A 95 6.28 -11.16 22.06
N GLN A 96 6.96 -11.31 23.21
CA GLN A 96 8.21 -10.60 23.53
C GLN A 96 9.09 -11.50 24.38
N MET A 97 9.64 -12.53 23.75
CA MET A 97 10.63 -13.39 24.40
C MET A 97 12.02 -12.85 24.11
N GLN A 98 12.73 -12.39 25.15
CA GLN A 98 14.12 -11.99 25.04
C GLN A 98 14.98 -13.21 25.41
N LEU A 99 15.70 -13.75 24.43
CA LEU A 99 16.66 -14.82 24.64
C LEU A 99 18.07 -14.21 24.67
N PRO A 100 18.63 -13.89 25.85
CA PRO A 100 20.00 -13.39 25.95
C PRO A 100 20.96 -14.51 25.54
N LEU A 101 21.83 -14.26 24.56
CA LEU A 101 22.75 -15.26 24.04
C LEU A 101 24.14 -15.14 24.70
N PHE A 102 24.67 -13.92 24.84
CA PHE A 102 26.00 -13.70 25.41
C PHE A 102 26.15 -12.30 26.04
N GLU A 103 27.19 -12.15 26.87
CA GLU A 103 27.59 -10.85 27.41
C GLU A 103 28.32 -10.03 26.35
N ALA A 104 27.87 -8.79 26.13
CA ALA A 104 28.41 -7.93 25.06
C ALA A 104 29.62 -7.09 25.53
N ALA A 105 29.84 -6.96 26.85
CA ALA A 105 30.95 -6.18 27.40
C ALA A 105 32.35 -6.59 26.88
N PRO A 106 32.70 -7.88 26.71
CA PRO A 106 34.02 -8.30 26.23
C PRO A 106 34.32 -7.87 24.78
N LEU A 107 33.32 -7.51 23.99
CA LEU A 107 33.49 -7.06 22.61
C LEU A 107 34.01 -5.62 22.52
N GLN A 108 33.71 -4.78 23.51
CA GLN A 108 34.05 -3.35 23.50
C GLN A 108 35.53 -3.04 23.30
N PRO A 109 36.50 -3.63 24.04
CA PRO A 109 37.91 -3.30 23.87
C PRO A 109 38.42 -3.65 22.46
N ARG A 110 37.90 -4.73 21.86
CA ARG A 110 38.25 -5.15 20.49
C ARG A 110 37.68 -4.19 19.43
N LEU A 111 36.50 -3.62 19.70
CA LEU A 111 35.79 -2.73 18.79
C LEU A 111 36.13 -1.24 18.98
N ALA A 112 36.88 -0.88 20.02
CA ALA A 112 37.17 0.52 20.38
C ALA A 112 37.87 1.33 19.28
N ARG A 113 38.71 0.70 18.45
CA ARG A 113 39.33 1.38 17.31
C ARG A 113 38.31 1.64 16.21
N LEU A 114 37.52 0.63 15.87
CA LEU A 114 36.48 0.72 14.84
C LEU A 114 35.40 1.72 15.23
N SER A 115 34.97 1.75 16.49
CA SER A 115 33.96 2.69 16.97
C SER A 115 34.41 4.15 16.83
N ARG A 116 35.67 4.46 17.16
CA ARG A 116 36.25 5.80 16.98
C ARG A 116 36.34 6.21 15.51
N LEU A 117 36.61 5.26 14.61
CA LEU A 117 36.63 5.53 13.17
C LEU A 117 35.22 5.77 12.63
N ALA A 118 34.27 4.90 12.99
CA ALA A 118 32.89 4.93 12.51
C ALA A 118 32.12 6.17 12.98
N PHE A 119 32.31 6.61 14.23
CA PHE A 119 31.62 7.78 14.80
C PHE A 119 32.51 9.03 14.89
N GLY A 120 33.71 8.98 14.31
CA GLY A 120 34.61 10.13 14.18
C GLY A 120 34.52 10.81 12.81
N LEU A 121 35.44 11.74 12.55
CA LEU A 121 35.56 12.42 11.25
C LEU A 121 35.67 11.43 10.06
N PRO A 122 36.43 10.32 10.13
CA PRO A 122 36.52 9.37 9.02
C PRO A 122 35.17 8.76 8.63
N GLY A 123 34.34 8.39 9.60
CA GLY A 123 33.01 7.83 9.32
C GLY A 123 32.05 8.84 8.69
N ILE A 124 32.10 10.11 9.12
CA ILE A 124 31.32 11.20 8.51
C ILE A 124 31.75 11.40 7.05
N VAL A 125 33.06 11.47 6.80
CA VAL A 125 33.61 11.62 5.43
C VAL A 125 33.21 10.43 4.57
N MET A 126 33.33 9.20 5.09
CA MET A 126 32.91 7.99 4.38
C MET A 126 31.42 8.05 4.00
N LEU A 127 30.54 8.40 4.93
CA LEU A 127 29.11 8.50 4.68
C LEU A 127 28.79 9.59 3.63
N ALA A 128 29.46 10.74 3.70
CA ALA A 128 29.31 11.82 2.73
C ALA A 128 29.76 11.41 1.32
N VAL A 129 30.90 10.70 1.22
CA VAL A 129 31.39 10.15 -0.05
C VAL A 129 30.43 9.11 -0.62
N LEU A 130 29.93 8.18 0.20
CA LEU A 130 28.92 7.20 -0.23
C LEU A 130 27.64 7.88 -0.72
N ALA A 131 27.15 8.90 -0.01
CA ALA A 131 25.97 9.65 -0.42
C ALA A 131 26.19 10.38 -1.75
N LEU A 132 27.36 10.97 -1.96
CA LEU A 132 27.72 11.63 -3.22
C LEU A 132 27.78 10.62 -4.39
N ILE A 133 28.37 9.44 -4.18
CA ILE A 133 28.41 8.36 -5.17
C ILE A 133 26.99 7.92 -5.53
N VAL A 134 26.12 7.68 -4.54
CA VAL A 134 24.72 7.31 -4.76
C VAL A 134 23.96 8.39 -5.54
N LEU A 135 24.15 9.67 -5.20
CA LEU A 135 23.54 10.79 -5.93
C LEU A 135 24.00 10.85 -7.39
N MET A 136 25.30 10.67 -7.64
CA MET A 136 25.88 10.62 -8.98
C MET A 136 25.37 9.42 -9.80
N LEU A 137 25.30 8.22 -9.21
CA LEU A 137 24.81 7.02 -9.89
C LEU A 137 23.30 7.08 -10.15
N GLY A 138 22.53 7.52 -9.14
CA GLY A 138 21.08 7.65 -9.23
C GLY A 138 20.64 8.67 -10.28
N SER A 139 21.31 9.83 -10.34
CA SER A 139 21.04 10.85 -11.36
C SER A 139 21.38 10.38 -12.79
N ARG A 140 22.42 9.55 -12.98
CA ARG A 140 22.78 9.01 -14.30
C ARG A 140 21.82 7.95 -14.82
N ASN A 141 21.11 7.26 -13.95
CA ASN A 141 20.25 6.13 -14.29
C ASN A 141 18.76 6.44 -14.01
N ASP A 142 18.38 7.72 -13.98
CA ASP A 142 17.02 8.21 -13.75
C ASP A 142 16.29 7.54 -12.57
N TRP A 143 17.05 7.22 -11.51
CA TRP A 143 16.52 6.52 -10.34
C TRP A 143 15.74 5.23 -10.68
N LYS A 144 16.18 4.43 -11.68
CA LYS A 144 15.53 3.16 -12.06
C LYS A 144 15.21 2.21 -10.89
N ILE A 145 15.99 2.26 -9.80
CA ILE A 145 15.71 1.47 -8.59
C ILE A 145 14.33 1.76 -7.97
N MET A 146 13.68 2.87 -8.32
CA MET A 146 12.32 3.21 -7.87
C MET A 146 11.27 2.18 -8.31
N VAL A 147 11.56 1.35 -9.31
CA VAL A 147 10.72 0.19 -9.66
C VAL A 147 10.60 -0.78 -8.48
N GLU A 148 11.70 -1.04 -7.76
CA GLU A 148 11.71 -1.93 -6.58
C GLU A 148 10.84 -1.38 -5.44
N PHE A 149 10.72 -0.05 -5.32
CA PHE A 149 9.79 0.58 -4.37
C PHE A 149 8.32 0.36 -4.75
N ARG A 150 8.00 0.29 -6.05
CA ARG A 150 6.63 0.00 -6.52
C ARG A 150 6.24 -1.45 -6.25
N GLU A 151 7.22 -2.35 -6.30
CA GLU A 151 7.04 -3.78 -6.02
C GLU A 151 7.35 -4.18 -4.57
N VAL A 152 7.39 -3.22 -3.63
CA VAL A 152 7.66 -3.46 -2.21
C VAL A 152 6.66 -4.44 -1.55
N PHE A 153 5.46 -4.56 -2.12
CA PHE A 153 4.40 -5.48 -1.67
C PHE A 153 4.29 -6.74 -2.54
N SER A 154 5.23 -7.04 -3.44
CA SER A 154 5.29 -8.33 -4.15
C SER A 154 5.67 -9.48 -3.21
N ILE A 155 5.27 -10.71 -3.52
CA ILE A 155 5.58 -11.88 -2.70
C ILE A 155 7.09 -12.12 -2.66
N GLU A 156 7.79 -11.90 -3.77
CA GLU A 156 9.24 -12.03 -3.84
C GLU A 156 9.94 -11.00 -2.96
N ALA A 157 9.45 -9.75 -2.94
CA ALA A 157 9.95 -8.73 -2.02
C ALA A 157 9.69 -9.13 -0.56
N LEU A 158 8.48 -9.57 -0.21
CA LEU A 158 8.14 -9.98 1.16
C LEU A 158 8.97 -11.18 1.64
N LEU A 159 9.21 -12.17 0.79
CA LEU A 159 10.09 -13.30 1.08
C LEU A 159 11.54 -12.84 1.25
N THR A 160 12.02 -11.96 0.36
CA THR A 160 13.35 -11.36 0.47
C THR A 160 13.51 -10.60 1.79
N PHE A 161 12.49 -9.83 2.19
CA PHE A 161 12.47 -9.11 3.47
C PHE A 161 12.51 -10.09 4.64
N GLY A 162 11.68 -11.14 4.61
CA GLY A 162 11.64 -12.17 5.65
C GLY A 162 12.98 -12.89 5.84
N LEU A 163 13.76 -13.07 4.77
CA LEU A 163 15.07 -13.73 4.83
C LEU A 163 16.20 -12.76 5.23
N ILE A 164 16.22 -11.55 4.68
CA ILE A 164 17.33 -10.60 4.83
C ILE A 164 17.21 -9.76 6.10
N ALA A 165 16.00 -9.49 6.59
CA ALA A 165 15.78 -8.61 7.73
C ALA A 165 16.55 -8.97 9.00
N PRO A 166 16.74 -10.24 9.43
CA PRO A 166 17.48 -10.56 10.64
C PRO A 166 18.96 -10.21 10.49
N PHE A 167 19.53 -10.36 9.29
CA PHE A 167 20.92 -10.01 8.99
C PHE A 167 21.12 -8.49 8.98
N LEU A 168 20.21 -7.74 8.35
CA LEU A 168 20.26 -6.28 8.39
C LEU A 168 20.10 -5.78 9.83
N LYS A 169 19.21 -6.40 10.62
CA LYS A 169 19.05 -6.07 12.03
C LYS A 169 20.25 -6.47 12.88
N LEU A 170 20.98 -7.52 12.53
CA LEU A 170 22.25 -7.80 13.21
C LEU A 170 23.27 -6.66 12.99
N ILE A 171 23.37 -6.16 11.75
CA ILE A 171 24.25 -5.04 11.41
C ILE A 171 23.77 -3.75 12.11
N HIS A 172 22.46 -3.52 12.18
CA HIS A 172 21.83 -2.43 12.94
C HIS A 172 22.24 -2.42 14.42
N GLU A 173 22.11 -3.56 15.11
CA GLU A 173 22.52 -3.70 16.50
C GLU A 173 24.03 -3.53 16.68
N PHE A 174 24.83 -3.95 15.69
CA PHE A 174 26.27 -3.68 15.69
C PHE A 174 26.57 -2.17 15.66
N GLY A 175 25.74 -1.37 14.96
CA GLY A 175 25.76 0.08 15.03
C GLY A 175 25.62 0.63 16.45
N HIS A 176 24.62 0.15 17.21
CA HIS A 176 24.43 0.52 18.62
C HIS A 176 25.62 0.12 19.49
N ILE A 177 26.19 -1.08 19.28
CA ILE A 177 27.40 -1.54 19.98
C ILE A 177 28.56 -0.57 19.76
N LEU A 178 28.82 -0.19 18.50
CA LEU A 178 29.89 0.73 18.16
C LEU A 178 29.66 2.11 18.78
N ALA A 179 28.43 2.64 18.72
CA ALA A 179 28.11 3.94 19.32
C ALA A 179 28.24 3.95 20.84
N ALA A 180 27.72 2.92 21.51
CA ALA A 180 27.86 2.78 22.96
C ALA A 180 29.34 2.68 23.36
N THR A 181 30.14 1.94 22.59
CA THR A 181 31.60 1.81 22.81
C THR A 181 32.32 3.15 22.59
N ALA A 182 31.97 3.92 21.56
CA ALA A 182 32.53 5.25 21.32
C ALA A 182 32.19 6.24 22.44
N CYS A 183 31.00 6.10 23.03
CA CYS A 183 30.54 6.92 24.16
C CYS A 183 31.06 6.44 25.53
N GLY A 184 31.78 5.30 25.60
CA GLY A 184 32.25 4.71 26.85
C GLY A 184 31.15 4.09 27.71
N VAL A 185 29.99 3.76 27.12
CA VAL A 185 28.85 3.13 27.80
C VAL A 185 29.06 1.61 27.83
N ARG A 186 28.92 0.99 28.99
CA ARG A 186 29.05 -0.46 29.16
C ARG A 186 27.82 -1.18 28.58
N LEU A 187 28.08 -2.18 27.73
CA LEU A 187 27.06 -3.07 27.20
C LEU A 187 26.78 -4.21 28.17
N ARG A 188 25.52 -4.65 28.27
CA ARG A 188 25.12 -5.74 29.17
C ARG A 188 25.03 -7.06 28.41
N LYS A 189 23.90 -7.31 27.75
CA LYS A 189 23.60 -8.57 27.07
C LYS A 189 23.26 -8.29 25.60
N ALA A 190 23.65 -9.21 24.72
CA ALA A 190 23.15 -9.27 23.35
C ALA A 190 22.46 -10.62 23.13
N GLY A 191 21.47 -10.64 22.26
CA GLY A 191 20.69 -11.85 22.02
C GLY A 191 19.67 -11.70 20.91
N VAL A 192 18.59 -12.47 21.00
CA VAL A 192 17.50 -12.49 20.03
C VAL A 192 16.16 -12.26 20.74
N ASN A 193 15.39 -11.32 20.23
CA ASN A 193 14.00 -11.08 20.59
C ASN A 193 13.11 -11.82 19.60
N VAL A 194 12.21 -12.67 20.09
CA VAL A 194 11.18 -13.31 19.25
C VAL A 194 9.91 -12.48 19.36
N ILE A 195 9.58 -11.74 18.30
CA ILE A 195 8.36 -10.94 18.19
C ILE A 195 7.44 -11.62 17.18
N GLY A 196 6.30 -12.14 17.64
CA GLY A 196 5.33 -12.81 16.75
C GLY A 196 5.92 -14.00 15.99
N LEU A 197 6.74 -14.81 16.66
CA LEU A 197 7.50 -15.95 16.10
C LEU A 197 8.67 -15.57 15.15
N TYR A 198 8.95 -14.28 14.97
CA TYR A 198 10.06 -13.82 14.14
C TYR A 198 11.29 -13.42 14.99
N PRO A 199 12.47 -14.03 14.80
CA PRO A 199 13.67 -13.73 15.57
C PRO A 199 14.36 -12.46 15.07
N ILE A 200 14.55 -11.49 15.96
CA ILE A 200 15.22 -10.21 15.68
C ILE A 200 16.36 -10.03 16.68
N PRO A 201 17.61 -9.78 16.24
CA PRO A 201 18.72 -9.47 17.15
C PRO A 201 18.44 -8.27 18.05
N TYR A 202 19.05 -8.24 19.23
CA TYR A 202 19.01 -7.06 20.10
C TYR A 202 20.29 -6.90 20.91
N VAL A 203 20.65 -5.66 21.24
CA VAL A 203 21.65 -5.35 22.27
C VAL A 203 21.07 -4.48 23.39
N ASP A 204 21.40 -4.83 24.63
CA ASP A 204 21.01 -4.05 25.81
C ASP A 204 22.00 -2.91 26.07
N CYS A 205 21.60 -1.70 25.68
CA CYS A 205 22.29 -0.43 25.92
C CYS A 205 21.73 0.35 27.13
N SER A 206 20.97 -0.28 28.05
CA SER A 206 20.27 0.42 29.13
C SER A 206 21.18 1.22 30.06
N GLU A 207 22.48 0.89 30.18
CA GLU A 207 23.41 1.69 30.99
C GLU A 207 23.64 3.10 30.43
N ALA A 208 23.28 3.37 29.18
CA ALA A 208 23.31 4.71 28.61
C ALA A 208 22.43 5.68 29.41
N ASP A 209 21.33 5.19 29.99
CA ASP A 209 20.44 6.01 30.83
C ASP A 209 21.09 6.52 32.12
N LEU A 210 22.13 5.83 32.58
CA LEU A 210 22.84 6.13 33.83
C LEU A 210 24.10 6.95 33.57
N THR A 211 24.87 6.56 32.56
CA THR A 211 26.26 7.00 32.38
C THR A 211 26.44 8.00 31.24
N ALA A 212 25.54 7.99 30.24
CA ALA A 212 25.72 8.80 29.04
C ALA A 212 25.06 10.19 29.16
N SER A 213 25.73 11.20 28.60
CA SER A 213 25.15 12.53 28.39
C SER A 213 24.00 12.49 27.38
N ARG A 214 23.16 13.53 27.36
CA ARG A 214 22.03 13.64 26.43
C ARG A 214 22.43 13.48 24.96
N ARG A 215 23.55 14.10 24.55
CA ARG A 215 24.06 13.99 23.17
C ARG A 215 24.52 12.56 22.85
N GLN A 216 25.17 11.89 23.80
CA GLN A 216 25.62 10.52 23.64
C GLN A 216 24.42 9.55 23.56
N ARG A 217 23.36 9.74 24.34
CA ARG A 217 22.16 8.90 24.22
C ARG A 217 21.42 9.09 22.90
N ILE A 218 21.32 10.32 22.39
CA ILE A 218 20.79 10.59 21.05
C ILE A 218 21.65 9.89 19.99
N LEU A 219 22.98 9.95 20.11
CA LEU A 219 23.89 9.25 19.19
C LEU A 219 23.70 7.73 19.23
N ILE A 220 23.63 7.15 20.44
CA ILE A 220 23.42 5.71 20.62
C ILE A 220 22.07 5.30 20.04
N SER A 221 21.00 6.07 20.30
CA SER A 221 19.67 5.79 19.74
C SER A 221 19.64 5.94 18.22
N GLY A 222 20.35 6.92 17.65
CA GLY A 222 20.42 7.13 16.20
C GLY A 222 21.41 6.23 15.46
N ALA A 223 22.24 5.47 16.17
CA ALA A 223 23.29 4.65 15.58
C ALA A 223 22.73 3.56 14.67
N GLY A 224 21.63 2.92 15.06
CA GLY A 224 20.93 1.92 14.25
C GLY A 224 20.44 2.52 12.93
N ILE A 225 19.77 3.68 12.98
CA ILE A 225 19.29 4.41 11.79
C ILE A 225 20.45 4.77 10.86
N LEU A 226 21.53 5.35 11.39
CA LEU A 226 22.72 5.70 10.61
C LEU A 226 23.36 4.48 9.95
N THR A 227 23.36 3.35 10.66
CA THR A 227 23.90 2.08 10.16
C THR A 227 23.03 1.53 9.03
N ASP A 228 21.70 1.50 9.19
CA ASP A 228 20.77 1.08 8.14
C ASP A 228 20.88 1.96 6.88
N LEU A 229 21.10 3.27 7.05
CA LEU A 229 21.32 4.20 5.94
C LEU A 229 22.65 3.92 5.24
N CYS A 230 23.74 3.71 6.00
CA CYS A 230 25.03 3.35 5.43
C CYS A 230 24.96 2.04 4.63
N VAL A 231 24.30 1.02 5.19
CA VAL A 231 24.04 -0.25 4.49
C VAL A 231 23.18 -0.03 3.25
N GLY A 232 22.15 0.82 3.33
CA GLY A 232 21.36 1.23 2.17
C GLY A 232 22.20 1.85 1.05
N LEU A 233 23.09 2.79 1.38
CA LEU A 233 23.99 3.39 0.39
C LEU A 233 24.91 2.33 -0.26
N LEU A 234 25.46 1.41 0.53
CA LEU A 234 26.30 0.32 0.02
C LEU A 234 25.51 -0.65 -0.88
N LEU A 235 24.29 -1.03 -0.50
CA LEU A 235 23.42 -1.89 -1.31
C LEU A 235 23.04 -1.23 -2.64
N PHE A 236 22.77 0.08 -2.64
CA PHE A 236 22.49 0.83 -3.87
C PHE A 236 23.70 0.85 -4.81
N ILE A 237 24.91 1.02 -4.27
CA ILE A 237 26.14 0.97 -5.06
C ILE A 237 26.36 -0.44 -5.60
N ALA A 238 26.23 -1.48 -4.75
CA ALA A 238 26.35 -2.86 -5.16
C ALA A 238 25.35 -3.22 -6.27
N TRP A 239 24.11 -2.74 -6.17
CA TRP A 239 23.08 -2.91 -7.20
C TRP A 239 23.49 -2.36 -8.57
N HIS A 240 24.33 -1.32 -8.63
CA HIS A 240 24.86 -0.78 -9.89
C HIS A 240 26.07 -1.54 -10.43
N LEU A 241 26.78 -2.28 -9.59
CA LEU A 241 28.01 -3.00 -9.97
C LEU A 241 27.75 -4.45 -10.41
N VAL A 242 26.56 -4.97 -10.12
CA VAL A 242 26.18 -6.35 -10.42
C VAL A 242 25.51 -6.45 -11.80
N TRP A 243 25.94 -7.47 -12.55
CA TRP A 243 25.46 -7.75 -13.90
C TRP A 243 24.34 -8.80 -13.96
N SER A 244 24.21 -9.67 -12.95
CA SER A 244 23.14 -10.67 -12.91
C SER A 244 21.82 -10.07 -12.44
N ASP A 245 20.75 -10.36 -13.19
CA ASP A 245 19.43 -9.79 -12.94
C ASP A 245 18.83 -10.27 -11.61
N GLU A 246 19.08 -11.51 -11.20
CA GLU A 246 18.57 -12.08 -9.95
C GLU A 246 19.20 -11.40 -8.74
N LEU A 247 20.55 -11.29 -8.75
CA LEU A 247 21.28 -10.67 -7.65
C LEU A 247 20.97 -9.16 -7.59
N ARG A 248 20.79 -8.53 -8.76
CA ARG A 248 20.35 -7.14 -8.84
C ARG A 248 18.96 -6.96 -8.21
N GLN A 249 17.99 -7.81 -8.48
CA GLN A 249 16.67 -7.76 -7.82
C GLN A 249 16.78 -7.93 -6.29
N VAL A 250 17.56 -8.91 -5.82
CA VAL A 250 17.74 -9.16 -4.38
C VAL A 250 18.38 -7.95 -3.68
N LEU A 251 19.43 -7.37 -4.27
CA LEU A 251 20.08 -6.17 -3.73
C LEU A 251 19.15 -4.96 -3.74
N GLY A 252 18.34 -4.80 -4.78
CA GLY A 252 17.36 -3.72 -4.91
C GLY A 252 16.29 -3.82 -3.81
N ARG A 253 15.73 -5.01 -3.60
CA ARG A 253 14.77 -5.29 -2.52
C ARG A 253 15.41 -5.10 -1.15
N ALA A 254 16.63 -5.58 -0.93
CA ALA A 254 17.36 -5.38 0.33
C ALA A 254 17.60 -3.89 0.62
N PHE A 255 17.94 -3.10 -0.40
CA PHE A 255 18.08 -1.65 -0.31
C PHE A 255 16.76 -0.99 0.11
N VAL A 256 15.66 -1.31 -0.61
CA VAL A 256 14.32 -0.81 -0.31
C VAL A 256 13.96 -1.16 1.12
N PHE A 257 14.15 -2.41 1.56
CA PHE A 257 13.86 -2.82 2.93
C PHE A 257 14.68 -2.04 3.96
N SER A 258 16.00 -1.91 3.77
CA SER A 258 16.89 -1.20 4.71
C SER A 258 16.44 0.25 4.89
N VAL A 259 16.21 0.98 3.79
CA VAL A 259 15.82 2.40 3.82
C VAL A 259 14.37 2.56 4.31
N PHE A 260 13.44 1.77 3.79
CA PHE A 260 12.02 1.85 4.15
C PHE A 260 11.79 1.46 5.60
N SER A 261 12.39 0.36 6.07
CA SER A 261 12.30 -0.06 7.47
C SER A 261 12.91 0.99 8.41
N SER A 262 14.09 1.51 8.06
CA SER A 262 14.79 2.51 8.88
C SER A 262 14.01 3.82 8.96
N LEU A 263 13.53 4.36 7.85
CA LEU A 263 12.86 5.66 7.87
C LEU A 263 11.43 5.59 8.39
N LEU A 264 10.63 4.63 7.91
CA LEU A 264 9.19 4.57 8.21
C LEU A 264 8.93 4.03 9.61
N PHE A 265 9.76 3.11 10.12
CA PHE A 265 9.54 2.47 11.42
C PHE A 265 10.55 2.92 12.48
N ASN A 266 11.86 2.91 12.18
CA ASN A 266 12.88 3.18 13.21
C ASN A 266 13.05 4.68 13.48
N ALA A 267 13.24 5.49 12.45
CA ALA A 267 13.43 6.94 12.56
C ALA A 267 12.14 7.69 12.90
N ASN A 268 10.98 7.07 12.67
CA ASN A 268 9.70 7.69 13.01
C ASN A 268 9.51 7.73 14.54
N PRO A 269 9.40 8.93 15.14
CA PRO A 269 9.30 9.06 16.58
C PRO A 269 7.97 8.55 17.16
N LEU A 270 6.95 8.34 16.33
CA LEU A 270 5.62 7.89 16.74
C LEU A 270 5.56 6.39 17.05
N MET A 271 6.54 5.61 16.60
CA MET A 271 6.70 4.20 16.96
C MET A 271 7.83 4.06 17.99
N ARG A 272 7.67 3.16 18.96
CA ARG A 272 8.62 2.97 20.06
C ARG A 272 9.88 2.20 19.62
N MET A 273 10.61 2.81 18.69
CA MET A 273 11.89 2.39 18.12
C MET A 273 12.93 3.49 18.36
N ASP A 274 14.07 3.45 17.69
CA ASP A 274 15.18 4.41 17.81
C ASP A 274 14.79 5.89 17.79
N GLY A 275 13.97 6.30 16.82
CA GLY A 275 13.48 7.66 16.64
C GLY A 275 12.63 8.16 17.79
N TYR A 276 11.90 7.25 18.45
CA TYR A 276 11.17 7.57 19.68
C TYR A 276 12.14 7.89 20.81
N PHE A 277 13.23 7.14 20.97
CA PHE A 277 14.22 7.39 22.01
C PHE A 277 15.01 8.68 21.73
N ILE A 278 15.34 8.97 20.46
CA ILE A 278 15.88 10.26 20.04
C ILE A 278 14.93 11.40 20.47
N LEU A 279 13.64 11.31 20.14
CA LEU A 279 12.68 12.35 20.51
C LEU A 279 12.51 12.46 22.03
N ALA A 280 12.46 11.34 22.74
CA ALA A 280 12.36 11.31 24.19
C ALA A 280 13.55 12.02 24.86
N ASP A 281 14.78 11.81 24.35
CA ASP A 281 15.97 12.52 24.83
C ASP A 281 16.02 13.99 24.37
N LEU A 282 15.52 14.31 23.17
CA LEU A 282 15.38 15.68 22.70
C LEU A 282 14.36 16.48 23.54
N LEU A 283 13.28 15.84 24.00
CA LEU A 283 12.31 16.47 24.91
C LEU A 283 12.71 16.34 26.38
N ASN A 284 13.77 15.58 26.67
CA ASN A 284 14.22 15.22 28.01
C ASN A 284 13.10 14.57 28.86
N HIS A 285 12.30 13.72 28.22
CA HIS A 285 11.13 13.03 28.78
C HIS A 285 11.21 11.53 28.48
N ARG A 286 11.96 10.77 29.30
CA ARG A 286 12.32 9.36 29.02
C ARG A 286 11.11 8.42 28.84
N ASN A 287 10.06 8.62 29.64
CA ASN A 287 8.87 7.77 29.65
C ASN A 287 7.73 8.31 28.78
N LEU A 288 8.08 9.00 27.68
CA LEU A 288 7.15 9.71 26.80
C LEU A 288 5.96 8.85 26.36
N GLY A 289 6.20 7.62 25.87
CA GLY A 289 5.15 6.75 25.35
C GLY A 289 4.19 6.26 26.43
N THR A 290 4.72 5.88 27.60
CA THR A 290 3.90 5.45 28.74
C THR A 290 3.10 6.60 29.33
N ASP A 291 3.70 7.78 29.45
CA ASP A 291 3.04 8.97 29.98
C ASP A 291 1.99 9.49 28.99
N ALA A 292 2.29 9.52 27.69
CA ALA A 292 1.35 9.87 26.63
C ALA A 292 0.14 8.93 26.58
N THR A 293 0.36 7.62 26.69
CA THR A 293 -0.74 6.64 26.74
C THR A 293 -1.60 6.84 27.99
N THR A 294 -0.98 7.20 29.11
CA THR A 294 -1.68 7.47 30.37
C THR A 294 -2.49 8.77 30.31
N ALA A 295 -1.90 9.83 29.76
CA ALA A 295 -2.53 11.12 29.54
C ALA A 295 -3.72 11.02 28.57
N LEU A 296 -3.54 10.37 27.42
CA LEU A 296 -4.61 10.13 26.45
C LEU A 296 -5.76 9.33 27.08
N ARG A 297 -5.44 8.25 27.80
CA ARG A 297 -6.45 7.44 28.49
C ARG A 297 -7.21 8.25 29.54
N ARG A 298 -6.52 9.13 30.26
CA ARG A 298 -7.12 10.00 31.27
C ARG A 298 -8.02 11.05 30.64
N LEU A 299 -7.61 11.64 29.52
CA LEU A 299 -8.44 12.56 28.75
C LEU A 299 -9.70 11.86 28.24
N TRP A 300 -9.54 10.64 27.70
CA TRP A 300 -10.66 9.84 27.22
C TRP A 300 -11.61 9.44 28.36
N ARG A 301 -11.09 8.87 29.46
CA ARG A 301 -11.90 8.47 30.64
C ARG A 301 -12.57 9.66 31.32
N SER A 302 -11.87 10.78 31.48
CA SER A 302 -12.48 12.00 31.99
C SER A 302 -13.57 12.46 31.04
N GLY A 303 -13.31 12.50 29.73
CA GLY A 303 -14.29 12.68 28.62
C GLY A 303 -15.59 11.91 28.83
N LEU A 304 -15.46 10.62 29.14
CA LEU A 304 -16.55 9.67 29.39
C LEU A 304 -17.15 9.76 30.80
N GLY A 305 -16.64 10.60 31.70
CA GLY A 305 -17.12 10.71 33.08
C GLY A 305 -16.74 9.54 33.99
N LEU A 306 -15.72 8.76 33.63
CA LEU A 306 -15.22 7.63 34.40
C LEU A 306 -14.13 8.06 35.39
N ALA A 307 -13.95 7.30 36.48
CA ALA A 307 -12.85 7.51 37.40
C ALA A 307 -11.51 7.47 36.65
N ALA A 308 -10.75 8.56 36.73
CA ALA A 308 -9.48 8.74 36.05
C ALA A 308 -8.39 8.98 37.09
N THR A 309 -7.19 8.45 36.83
CA THR A 309 -6.02 8.68 37.70
C THR A 309 -5.70 10.17 37.80
N PRO A 310 -5.21 10.66 38.96
CA PRO A 310 -4.92 12.08 39.17
C PRO A 310 -3.84 12.62 38.24
N GLN A 311 -3.96 13.92 37.91
CA GLN A 311 -3.02 14.69 37.07
C GLN A 311 -1.59 14.53 37.58
N ARG A 312 -0.65 14.20 36.68
CA ARG A 312 0.78 14.02 37.04
C ARG A 312 1.61 15.24 36.64
N PHE A 313 1.16 15.93 35.60
CA PHE A 313 1.83 17.12 35.05
C PHE A 313 0.82 18.25 34.87
N PRO A 314 1.29 19.51 34.65
CA PRO A 314 0.41 20.63 34.34
C PRO A 314 -0.45 20.35 33.10
N MET A 315 -1.66 20.90 33.05
CA MET A 315 -2.66 20.63 32.00
C MET A 315 -2.10 20.76 30.58
N ARG A 316 -1.31 21.80 30.29
CA ARG A 316 -0.72 22.01 28.95
C ARG A 316 0.21 20.85 28.55
N HIS A 317 0.99 20.34 29.50
CA HIS A 317 1.90 19.22 29.26
C HIS A 317 1.14 17.90 29.14
N GLU A 318 0.11 17.68 29.95
CA GLU A 318 -0.80 16.54 29.81
C GLU A 318 -1.50 16.52 28.43
N LEU A 319 -1.95 17.68 27.94
CA LEU A 319 -2.55 17.78 26.60
C LEU A 319 -1.53 17.51 25.49
N ALA A 320 -0.30 18.01 25.62
CA ALA A 320 0.76 17.71 24.66
C ALA A 320 1.10 16.21 24.63
N LEU A 321 1.20 15.58 25.81
CA LEU A 321 1.40 14.13 25.95
C LEU A 321 0.22 13.35 25.35
N ALA A 322 -1.01 13.76 25.59
CA ALA A 322 -2.20 13.14 25.01
C ALA A 322 -2.23 13.29 23.48
N GLY A 323 -1.87 14.47 22.95
CA GLY A 323 -1.76 14.74 21.51
C GLY A 323 -0.71 13.86 20.85
N TYR A 324 0.47 13.72 21.44
CA TYR A 324 1.49 12.78 20.97
C TYR A 324 0.99 11.32 21.01
N GLY A 325 0.32 10.92 22.10
CA GLY A 325 -0.27 9.59 22.23
C GLY A 325 -1.31 9.30 21.14
N LEU A 326 -2.13 10.30 20.80
CA LEU A 326 -3.12 10.21 19.73
C LEU A 326 -2.43 10.12 18.35
N ALA A 327 -1.43 10.94 18.09
CA ALA A 327 -0.65 10.88 16.85
C ALA A 327 0.03 9.51 16.66
N SER A 328 0.62 8.95 17.73
CA SER A 328 1.20 7.60 17.73
C SER A 328 0.15 6.51 17.47
N MET A 329 -1.07 6.66 18.01
CA MET A 329 -2.19 5.76 17.70
C MET A 329 -2.61 5.86 16.23
N ILE A 330 -2.85 7.07 15.71
CA ILE A 330 -3.25 7.29 14.32
C ILE A 330 -2.20 6.74 13.36
N TYR A 331 -0.92 7.01 13.61
CA TYR A 331 0.17 6.53 12.76
C TYR A 331 0.19 5.01 12.63
N ARG A 332 0.05 4.28 13.75
CA ARG A 332 -0.02 2.81 13.72
C ARG A 332 -1.23 2.30 12.92
N TRP A 333 -2.38 2.99 13.01
CA TRP A 333 -3.55 2.66 12.19
C TRP A 333 -3.31 2.91 10.71
N VAL A 334 -2.71 4.05 10.36
CA VAL A 334 -2.36 4.37 8.96
C VAL A 334 -1.43 3.31 8.38
N ILE A 335 -0.40 2.87 9.12
CA ILE A 335 0.51 1.81 8.68
C ILE A 335 -0.24 0.48 8.50
N LEU A 336 -1.04 0.06 9.47
CA LEU A 336 -1.82 -1.19 9.38
C LEU A 336 -2.78 -1.16 8.18
N LEU A 337 -3.53 -0.06 8.01
CA LEU A 337 -4.46 0.10 6.90
C LEU A 337 -3.74 0.15 5.55
N THR A 338 -2.56 0.78 5.49
CA THR A 338 -1.74 0.80 4.27
C THR A 338 -1.26 -0.61 3.91
N LEU A 339 -0.79 -1.38 4.89
CA LEU A 339 -0.39 -2.77 4.68
C LEU A 339 -1.58 -3.61 4.17
N VAL A 340 -2.73 -3.55 4.85
CA VAL A 340 -3.93 -4.30 4.44
C VAL A 340 -4.42 -3.86 3.06
N TRP A 341 -4.47 -2.55 2.79
CA TRP A 341 -4.93 -2.01 1.51
C TRP A 341 -4.09 -2.50 0.33
N ASN A 342 -2.77 -2.64 0.51
CA ASN A 342 -1.87 -3.10 -0.55
C ASN A 342 -1.76 -4.63 -0.62
N LEU A 343 -1.84 -5.34 0.52
CA LEU A 343 -1.71 -6.80 0.56
C LEU A 343 -3.00 -7.52 0.19
N LEU A 344 -4.16 -7.04 0.64
CA LEU A 344 -5.44 -7.75 0.47
C LEU A 344 -5.82 -8.01 -1.01
N PRO A 345 -5.63 -7.06 -1.96
CA PRO A 345 -5.95 -7.30 -3.38
C PRO A 345 -4.99 -8.29 -4.06
N ARG A 346 -3.74 -8.42 -3.56
CA ARG A 346 -2.70 -9.28 -4.15
C ARG A 346 -2.63 -10.65 -3.47
N TYR A 347 -2.86 -10.70 -2.16
CA TYR A 347 -2.72 -11.87 -1.29
C TYR A 347 -3.80 -11.88 -0.21
N LEU A 348 -5.00 -12.35 -0.54
CA LEU A 348 -6.16 -12.32 0.36
C LEU A 348 -5.83 -12.91 1.75
N GLY A 349 -5.22 -14.09 1.81
CA GLY A 349 -4.87 -14.76 3.06
C GLY A 349 -3.88 -13.98 3.92
N LEU A 350 -2.79 -13.48 3.31
CA LEU A 350 -1.78 -12.70 4.03
C LEU A 350 -2.32 -11.35 4.49
N GLY A 351 -3.09 -10.66 3.64
CA GLY A 351 -3.73 -9.39 3.99
C GLY A 351 -4.71 -9.52 5.15
N LEU A 352 -5.55 -10.57 5.15
CA LEU A 352 -6.46 -10.88 6.27
C LEU A 352 -5.70 -11.24 7.54
N LEU A 353 -4.64 -12.04 7.44
CA LEU A 353 -3.80 -12.41 8.59
C LEU A 353 -3.15 -11.18 9.21
N VAL A 354 -2.49 -10.32 8.41
CA VAL A 354 -1.87 -9.09 8.90
C VAL A 354 -2.91 -8.13 9.50
N GLY A 355 -4.06 -7.98 8.85
CA GLY A 355 -5.15 -7.13 9.32
C GLY A 355 -5.75 -7.61 10.65
N ALA A 356 -6.09 -8.89 10.74
CA ALA A 356 -6.67 -9.49 11.94
C ALA A 356 -5.66 -9.51 13.09
N TRP A 357 -4.41 -9.91 12.82
CA TRP A 357 -3.33 -9.92 13.81
C TRP A 357 -3.00 -8.50 14.29
N GLY A 358 -2.76 -7.56 13.38
CA GLY A 358 -2.49 -6.16 13.72
C GLY A 358 -3.65 -5.52 14.49
N GLY A 359 -4.88 -5.76 14.06
CA GLY A 359 -6.09 -5.31 14.75
C GLY A 359 -6.21 -5.89 16.16
N TRP A 360 -5.96 -7.20 16.32
CA TRP A 360 -5.93 -7.87 17.63
C TRP A 360 -4.89 -7.24 18.58
N LEU A 361 -3.68 -6.97 18.10
CA LEU A 361 -2.63 -6.34 18.89
C LEU A 361 -2.96 -4.91 19.32
N MET A 362 -3.67 -4.17 18.47
CA MET A 362 -4.04 -2.78 18.76
C MET A 362 -5.28 -2.67 19.65
N LEU A 363 -6.26 -3.56 19.49
CA LEU A 363 -7.57 -3.48 20.16
C LEU A 363 -7.73 -4.46 21.33
N ALA A 364 -7.40 -5.73 21.12
CA ALA A 364 -7.72 -6.82 22.04
C ALA A 364 -6.61 -7.09 23.07
N ALA A 365 -5.35 -7.16 22.65
CA ALA A 365 -4.24 -7.42 23.58
C ALA A 365 -4.13 -6.39 24.73
N PRO A 366 -4.29 -5.08 24.51
CA PRO A 366 -4.20 -4.08 25.58
C PRO A 366 -5.42 -4.07 26.51
N THR A 367 -6.56 -4.62 26.08
CA THR A 367 -7.81 -4.66 26.84
C THR A 367 -7.91 -5.95 27.66
N LEU A 368 -7.53 -7.08 27.10
CA LEU A 368 -7.51 -8.39 27.78
C LEU A 368 -6.51 -8.44 28.94
N ASN A 369 -5.30 -7.88 28.76
CA ASN A 369 -4.30 -7.79 29.83
C ASN A 369 -4.72 -6.91 31.02
N ARG A 370 -5.89 -6.24 30.95
CA ARG A 370 -6.39 -5.36 32.01
C ARG A 370 -7.54 -5.93 32.82
N LEU A 371 -8.17 -7.02 32.38
CA LEU A 371 -9.21 -7.69 33.16
C LEU A 371 -8.66 -8.20 34.51
N ASN A 372 -7.35 -8.40 34.60
CA ASN A 372 -6.66 -8.85 35.81
C ASN A 372 -6.03 -7.72 36.65
N THR A 373 -6.16 -6.44 36.25
CA THR A 373 -5.68 -5.31 37.07
C THR A 373 -6.83 -4.72 37.87
N PRO A 374 -6.88 -4.91 39.20
CA PRO A 374 -7.93 -4.32 40.02
C PRO A 374 -7.90 -2.78 39.89
N PRO A 375 -9.06 -2.12 39.85
CA PRO A 375 -9.12 -0.67 39.85
C PRO A 375 -8.41 -0.13 41.10
N PRO A 376 -7.67 1.00 41.00
CA PRO A 376 -7.04 1.59 42.16
C PRO A 376 -8.09 1.92 43.22
N ALA A 377 -7.95 1.34 44.41
CA ALA A 377 -8.98 1.26 45.45
C ALA A 377 -9.50 2.61 45.98
N ASN A 378 -8.89 3.74 45.63
CA ASN A 378 -9.13 5.05 46.27
C ASN A 378 -9.49 6.19 45.30
N VAL A 379 -10.03 5.90 44.11
CA VAL A 379 -10.43 6.96 43.16
C VAL A 379 -11.94 7.11 43.15
N ALA A 380 -12.47 8.09 43.90
CA ALA A 380 -13.88 8.43 43.88
C ALA A 380 -14.34 8.80 42.46
N PRO A 381 -15.50 8.30 41.99
CA PRO A 381 -16.05 8.69 40.69
C PRO A 381 -16.29 10.21 40.65
N GLN A 382 -15.85 10.87 39.57
CA GLN A 382 -16.00 12.31 39.41
C GLN A 382 -17.48 12.71 39.35
N ALA A 383 -17.89 13.70 40.15
CA ALA A 383 -19.20 14.32 40.07
C ALA A 383 -19.44 14.88 38.66
N GLY A 384 -20.60 14.60 38.06
CA GLY A 384 -20.92 14.95 36.66
C GLY A 384 -20.71 13.83 35.63
N GLY A 385 -20.20 12.67 36.06
CA GLY A 385 -19.94 11.54 35.15
C GLY A 385 -21.18 10.94 34.47
N ARG A 386 -22.39 11.13 34.99
CA ARG A 386 -23.64 10.60 34.38
C ARG A 386 -23.99 11.33 33.08
N ARG A 387 -23.92 12.66 33.06
CA ARG A 387 -24.17 13.47 31.85
C ARG A 387 -23.13 13.20 30.76
N ARG A 388 -21.85 13.08 31.13
CA ARG A 388 -20.76 12.75 30.21
C ARG A 388 -20.83 11.30 29.69
N ARG A 389 -21.28 10.34 30.52
CA ARG A 389 -21.61 8.98 30.08
C ARG A 389 -22.76 8.96 29.07
N MET A 390 -23.81 9.75 29.30
CA MET A 390 -24.92 9.86 28.36
C MET A 390 -24.51 10.53 27.04
N LEU A 391 -23.65 11.56 27.09
CA LEU A 391 -23.08 12.17 25.88
C LEU A 391 -22.17 11.21 25.12
N ALA A 392 -21.38 10.41 25.82
CA ALA A 392 -20.54 9.40 25.20
C ALA A 392 -21.33 8.23 24.61
N ALA A 393 -22.37 7.77 25.30
CA ALA A 393 -23.31 6.78 24.78
C ALA A 393 -24.07 7.35 23.58
N GLY A 394 -24.46 8.62 23.62
CA GLY A 394 -25.06 9.34 22.50
C GLY A 394 -24.12 9.50 21.31
N ALA A 395 -22.84 9.81 21.55
CA ALA A 395 -21.81 9.88 20.51
C ALA A 395 -21.50 8.49 19.91
N GLY A 396 -21.48 7.45 20.75
CA GLY A 396 -21.38 6.06 20.31
C GLY A 396 -22.58 5.68 19.45
N LEU A 397 -23.80 5.98 19.90
CA LEU A 397 -25.04 5.75 19.15
C LEU A 397 -25.07 6.55 17.84
N LEU A 398 -24.56 7.78 17.83
CA LEU A 398 -24.40 8.60 16.62
C LEU A 398 -23.40 7.99 15.63
N LEU A 399 -22.24 7.51 16.10
CA LEU A 399 -21.25 6.82 15.27
C LEU A 399 -21.81 5.50 14.70
N THR A 400 -22.53 4.74 15.52
CA THR A 400 -23.22 3.53 15.06
C THR A 400 -24.34 3.88 14.08
N GLY A 401 -25.10 4.94 14.35
CA GLY A 401 -26.11 5.48 13.44
C GLY A 401 -25.53 5.98 12.13
N ALA A 402 -24.31 6.53 12.15
CA ALA A 402 -23.60 6.98 10.96
C ALA A 402 -23.30 5.84 9.97
N LEU A 403 -23.11 4.60 10.46
CA LEU A 403 -22.97 3.41 9.60
C LEU A 403 -24.24 3.11 8.80
N PHE A 404 -25.40 3.59 9.26
CA PHE A 404 -26.69 3.43 8.61
C PHE A 404 -27.12 4.66 7.79
N ILE A 405 -26.33 5.75 7.77
CA ILE A 405 -26.60 6.89 6.92
C ILE A 405 -26.51 6.42 5.45
N PRO A 406 -27.55 6.63 4.64
CA PRO A 406 -27.52 6.24 3.25
C PRO A 406 -26.68 7.25 2.44
N VAL A 407 -25.68 6.75 1.72
CA VAL A 407 -24.78 7.54 0.86
C VAL A 407 -24.83 6.96 -0.56
N ALA A 408 -25.00 7.83 -1.56
CA ALA A 408 -25.03 7.44 -2.96
C ALA A 408 -23.64 6.96 -3.44
N PRO A 409 -23.52 5.72 -3.97
CA PRO A 409 -22.32 5.30 -4.68
C PRO A 409 -22.16 6.14 -5.95
N VAL A 410 -20.92 6.51 -6.26
CA VAL A 410 -20.57 7.25 -7.48
C VAL A 410 -19.56 6.44 -8.28
N ALA A 411 -19.84 6.22 -9.56
CA ALA A 411 -18.91 5.62 -10.50
C ALA A 411 -18.56 6.61 -11.62
N VAL A 412 -17.34 6.51 -12.14
CA VAL A 412 -16.91 7.23 -13.35
C VAL A 412 -16.47 6.17 -14.36
N ILE A 413 -17.08 6.20 -15.54
CA ILE A 413 -16.85 5.25 -16.63
C ILE A 413 -16.36 6.02 -17.85
N GLU A 414 -15.33 5.53 -18.51
CA GLU A 414 -14.88 6.09 -19.79
C GLU A 414 -15.78 5.58 -20.91
N VAL A 415 -16.31 6.50 -21.71
CA VAL A 415 -17.18 6.19 -22.85
C VAL A 415 -16.57 6.78 -24.12
N ALA A 416 -16.69 6.06 -25.22
CA ALA A 416 -16.22 6.46 -26.54
C ALA A 416 -17.28 6.13 -27.59
N PRO A 417 -17.28 6.78 -28.77
CA PRO A 417 -18.16 6.37 -29.86
C PRO A 417 -18.00 4.88 -30.20
N ASP A 418 -19.09 4.21 -30.57
CA ASP A 418 -19.10 2.78 -30.96
C ASP A 418 -18.38 2.53 -32.29
N ALA A 419 -17.06 2.68 -32.27
CA ALA A 419 -16.20 2.63 -33.44
C ALA A 419 -16.00 1.21 -34.00
N LEU A 420 -16.31 0.18 -33.21
CA LEU A 420 -16.14 -1.23 -33.59
C LEU A 420 -17.46 -1.90 -33.94
N GLY A 421 -18.60 -1.38 -33.48
CA GLY A 421 -19.93 -1.81 -33.87
C GLY A 421 -20.54 -0.87 -34.89
N ARG A 422 -21.42 0.04 -34.43
CA ARG A 422 -22.30 0.87 -35.27
C ARG A 422 -21.57 1.72 -36.31
N TYR A 423 -20.39 2.25 -35.99
CA TYR A 423 -19.64 3.16 -36.86
C TYR A 423 -18.48 2.48 -37.59
N ALA A 424 -18.33 1.16 -37.47
CA ALA A 424 -17.26 0.42 -38.11
C ALA A 424 -17.50 0.32 -39.62
N VAL A 425 -16.49 0.70 -40.41
CA VAL A 425 -16.48 0.43 -41.84
C VAL A 425 -15.82 -0.93 -42.05
N THR A 426 -16.62 -1.89 -42.51
CA THR A 426 -16.19 -3.29 -42.69
C THR A 426 -16.16 -3.69 -44.16
N VAL A 427 -15.21 -4.56 -44.49
CA VAL A 427 -15.09 -5.16 -45.82
C VAL A 427 -16.24 -6.15 -46.04
N LYS A 428 -17.08 -5.91 -47.05
CA LYS A 428 -18.23 -6.78 -47.37
C LYS A 428 -17.84 -8.02 -48.17
N GLN A 429 -16.91 -7.88 -49.11
CA GLN A 429 -16.42 -8.95 -49.98
C GLN A 429 -14.88 -8.97 -49.96
N PRO A 430 -14.24 -10.14 -49.95
CA PRO A 430 -12.79 -10.23 -49.88
C PRO A 430 -12.15 -9.73 -51.19
N GLY A 431 -11.01 -9.04 -51.08
CA GLY A 431 -10.30 -8.51 -52.23
C GLY A 431 -8.98 -7.84 -51.87
N PHE A 432 -8.24 -7.43 -52.89
CA PHE A 432 -6.97 -6.71 -52.77
C PHE A 432 -7.20 -5.21 -52.80
N VAL A 433 -6.55 -4.48 -51.90
CA VAL A 433 -6.60 -3.01 -51.84
C VAL A 433 -6.07 -2.43 -53.14
N SER A 434 -6.90 -1.67 -53.85
CA SER A 434 -6.47 -0.86 -55.00
C SER A 434 -5.80 0.44 -54.56
N GLU A 435 -5.39 1.29 -55.49
CA GLU A 435 -4.73 2.57 -55.18
C GLU A 435 -5.68 3.59 -54.49
N THR A 436 -7.00 3.42 -54.63
CA THR A 436 -7.99 4.38 -54.10
C THR A 436 -8.36 4.07 -52.65
N VAL A 437 -7.69 4.74 -51.72
CA VAL A 437 -8.02 4.75 -50.28
C VAL A 437 -8.32 6.19 -49.86
N ALA A 438 -9.47 6.44 -49.26
CA ALA A 438 -9.79 7.76 -48.72
C ALA A 438 -8.87 8.10 -47.54
N GLU A 439 -8.36 9.33 -47.51
CA GLU A 439 -7.59 9.85 -46.39
C GLU A 439 -8.48 10.15 -45.18
N ASP A 440 -7.86 10.30 -44.01
CA ASP A 440 -8.55 10.73 -42.80
C ASP A 440 -9.14 12.13 -42.98
N GLY A 441 -10.47 12.24 -42.94
CA GLY A 441 -11.11 13.50 -43.29
C GLY A 441 -12.63 13.45 -43.31
N HIS A 442 -13.22 14.58 -43.69
CA HIS A 442 -14.66 14.69 -43.87
C HIS A 442 -15.04 14.21 -45.28
N VAL A 443 -16.03 13.31 -45.36
CA VAL A 443 -16.50 12.68 -46.59
C VAL A 443 -17.99 12.92 -46.78
N ALA A 444 -18.42 13.14 -48.03
CA ALA A 444 -19.83 13.25 -48.37
C ALA A 444 -20.51 11.87 -48.45
N ALA A 445 -21.83 11.84 -48.32
CA ALA A 445 -22.60 10.62 -48.54
C ALA A 445 -22.36 10.07 -49.96
N GLY A 446 -22.11 8.76 -50.08
CA GLY A 446 -21.78 8.09 -51.33
C GLY A 446 -20.31 8.21 -51.77
N ALA A 447 -19.46 8.96 -51.06
CA ALA A 447 -18.03 9.05 -51.38
C ALA A 447 -17.35 7.68 -51.27
N VAL A 448 -16.44 7.39 -52.21
CA VAL A 448 -15.67 6.13 -52.21
C VAL A 448 -14.61 6.17 -51.10
N LEU A 449 -14.70 5.22 -50.16
CA LEU A 449 -13.77 5.08 -49.04
C LEU A 449 -12.62 4.13 -49.37
N LEU A 450 -12.93 3.01 -50.02
CA LEU A 450 -11.96 1.99 -50.38
C LEU A 450 -12.48 1.23 -51.60
N THR A 451 -11.63 1.04 -52.60
CA THR A 451 -11.92 0.15 -53.73
C THR A 451 -11.06 -1.10 -53.62
N LEU A 452 -11.69 -2.27 -53.72
CA LEU A 452 -11.03 -3.56 -53.77
C LEU A 452 -11.06 -4.11 -55.18
N SER A 453 -10.00 -4.80 -55.58
CA SER A 453 -9.95 -5.61 -56.79
C SER A 453 -10.01 -7.09 -56.43
N ASN A 454 -10.86 -7.85 -57.10
CA ASN A 454 -10.91 -9.30 -56.98
C ASN A 454 -11.10 -9.91 -58.38
N PRO A 455 -10.03 -10.39 -59.02
CA PRO A 455 -10.08 -11.00 -60.35
C PRO A 455 -11.05 -12.18 -60.45
N ALA A 456 -11.23 -12.95 -59.37
CA ALA A 456 -12.19 -14.04 -59.35
C ALA A 456 -13.64 -13.54 -59.38
N SER A 457 -13.92 -12.36 -58.81
CA SER A 457 -15.24 -11.76 -58.89
C SER A 457 -15.58 -11.30 -60.32
N GLU A 458 -14.62 -10.70 -61.01
CA GLU A 458 -14.76 -10.31 -62.42
C GLU A 458 -15.04 -11.53 -63.31
N ALA A 459 -14.27 -12.60 -63.14
CA ALA A 459 -14.48 -13.86 -63.86
C ALA A 459 -15.87 -14.46 -63.62
N ARG A 460 -16.38 -14.40 -62.38
CA ARG A 460 -17.74 -14.88 -62.05
C ARG A 460 -18.82 -14.04 -62.72
N VAL A 461 -18.66 -12.71 -62.81
CA VAL A 461 -19.61 -11.84 -63.53
C VAL A 461 -19.62 -12.18 -65.03
N SER A 462 -18.45 -12.35 -65.64
CA SER A 462 -18.35 -12.74 -67.06
C SER A 462 -19.00 -14.09 -67.32
N LEU A 463 -18.78 -15.08 -66.44
CA LEU A 463 -19.40 -16.40 -66.56
C LEU A 463 -20.93 -16.33 -66.42
N ALA A 464 -21.44 -15.55 -65.46
CA ALA A 464 -22.88 -15.37 -65.27
C ALA A 464 -23.53 -14.65 -66.47
N ALA A 465 -22.84 -13.68 -67.08
CA ALA A 465 -23.31 -13.00 -68.29
C ALA A 465 -23.42 -13.97 -69.49
N LEU A 466 -22.45 -14.89 -69.65
CA LEU A 466 -22.53 -15.95 -70.65
C LEU A 466 -23.71 -16.90 -70.38
N GLY A 467 -23.99 -17.23 -69.11
CA GLY A 467 -25.16 -18.03 -68.73
C GLY A 467 -26.49 -17.36 -69.10
N VAL A 468 -26.59 -16.03 -68.97
CA VAL A 468 -27.77 -15.27 -69.45
C VAL A 468 -27.90 -15.36 -70.97
N ALA A 469 -26.79 -15.23 -71.71
CA ALA A 469 -26.80 -15.37 -73.16
C ALA A 469 -27.21 -16.78 -73.62
N GLU A 470 -26.70 -17.82 -72.95
CA GLU A 470 -27.06 -19.22 -73.20
C GLU A 470 -28.55 -19.47 -72.91
N ALA A 471 -29.07 -19.01 -71.78
CA ALA A 471 -30.49 -19.10 -71.45
C ALA A 471 -31.36 -18.36 -72.49
N GLY A 472 -30.88 -17.22 -73.01
CA GLY A 472 -31.52 -16.49 -74.08
C GLY A 472 -31.65 -17.30 -75.38
N LEU A 473 -30.60 -18.05 -75.75
CA LEU A 473 -30.62 -18.97 -76.89
C LEU A 473 -31.55 -20.17 -76.63
N ALA A 474 -31.51 -20.74 -75.43
CA ALA A 474 -32.39 -21.85 -75.03
C ALA A 474 -33.87 -21.45 -75.13
N ARG A 475 -34.22 -20.20 -74.77
CA ARG A 475 -35.56 -19.64 -74.96
C ARG A 475 -35.96 -19.56 -76.45
N GLN A 476 -35.06 -19.15 -77.33
CA GLN A 476 -35.30 -19.10 -78.78
C GLN A 476 -35.46 -20.49 -79.41
N ILE A 477 -34.81 -21.52 -78.87
CA ILE A 477 -35.02 -22.90 -79.31
C ILE A 477 -36.35 -23.43 -78.75
N GLY A 478 -36.67 -23.07 -77.50
CA GLY A 478 -37.90 -23.44 -76.81
C GLY A 478 -39.17 -22.90 -77.47
N THR A 479 -39.13 -21.70 -78.08
CA THR A 479 -40.26 -21.14 -78.86
C THR A 479 -40.64 -22.04 -80.04
N ALA A 480 -39.66 -22.64 -80.72
CA ALA A 480 -39.90 -23.56 -81.82
C ALA A 480 -40.54 -24.90 -81.37
N SER A 481 -40.47 -25.22 -80.08
CA SER A 481 -40.96 -26.48 -79.49
C SER A 481 -42.35 -26.39 -78.85
N GLY A 482 -43.04 -25.24 -78.97
CA GLY A 482 -44.39 -25.02 -78.43
C GLY A 482 -44.44 -24.40 -77.02
N ALA A 483 -45.65 -24.19 -76.48
CA ALA A 483 -45.89 -23.39 -75.28
C ALA A 483 -45.15 -23.87 -74.01
N ALA A 484 -44.95 -25.19 -73.85
CA ALA A 484 -44.21 -25.76 -72.72
C ALA A 484 -42.68 -25.60 -72.86
N GLY A 485 -42.17 -25.52 -74.10
CA GLY A 485 -40.76 -25.23 -74.39
C GLY A 485 -40.44 -23.75 -74.11
N LEU A 486 -41.35 -22.85 -74.51
CA LEU A 486 -41.24 -21.43 -74.22
C LEU A 486 -41.19 -21.13 -72.71
N ARG A 487 -42.13 -21.68 -71.92
CA ARG A 487 -42.15 -21.45 -70.46
C ARG A 487 -40.87 -21.89 -69.76
N ARG A 488 -40.33 -23.07 -70.11
CA ARG A 488 -39.04 -23.53 -69.55
C ARG A 488 -37.87 -22.62 -69.93
N GLY A 489 -37.86 -22.11 -71.15
CA GLY A 489 -36.85 -21.14 -71.59
C GLY A 489 -36.98 -19.79 -70.87
N GLU A 490 -38.20 -19.33 -70.61
CA GLU A 490 -38.45 -18.13 -69.80
C GLU A 490 -37.96 -18.31 -68.35
N ASP A 491 -38.28 -19.44 -67.72
CA ASP A 491 -37.83 -19.74 -66.35
C ASP A 491 -36.28 -19.79 -66.26
N GLN A 492 -35.61 -20.35 -67.27
CA GLN A 492 -34.15 -20.39 -67.34
C GLN A 492 -33.53 -19.00 -67.47
N VAL A 493 -34.11 -18.11 -68.27
CA VAL A 493 -33.66 -16.72 -68.39
C VAL A 493 -33.83 -16.00 -67.05
N ILE A 494 -34.99 -16.15 -66.40
CA ILE A 494 -35.25 -15.53 -65.09
C ILE A 494 -34.22 -15.99 -64.04
N ALA A 495 -33.92 -17.30 -64.01
CA ALA A 495 -32.92 -17.85 -63.09
C ALA A 495 -31.51 -17.33 -63.38
N ALA A 496 -31.10 -17.31 -64.66
CA ALA A 496 -29.79 -16.79 -65.07
C ALA A 496 -29.63 -15.29 -64.78
N GLU A 497 -30.68 -14.50 -65.03
CA GLU A 497 -30.70 -13.06 -64.70
C GLU A 497 -30.67 -12.81 -63.19
N ALA A 498 -31.32 -13.64 -62.39
CA ALA A 498 -31.23 -13.56 -60.93
C ALA A 498 -29.80 -13.87 -60.44
N GLN A 499 -29.15 -14.89 -61.00
CA GLN A 499 -27.76 -15.22 -60.67
C GLN A 499 -26.79 -14.11 -61.10
N TYR A 500 -26.96 -13.55 -62.30
CA TYR A 500 -26.15 -12.41 -62.76
C TYR A 500 -26.29 -11.21 -61.82
N ARG A 501 -27.52 -10.86 -61.42
CA ARG A 501 -27.77 -9.76 -60.47
C ARG A 501 -27.08 -9.97 -59.11
N LEU A 502 -27.05 -11.21 -58.62
CA LEU A 502 -26.39 -11.52 -57.34
C LEU A 502 -24.87 -11.34 -57.42
N VAL A 503 -24.23 -11.90 -58.45
CA VAL A 503 -22.78 -11.79 -58.63
C VAL A 503 -22.38 -10.34 -58.95
N GLU A 504 -23.21 -9.61 -59.68
CA GLU A 504 -22.98 -8.20 -59.95
C GLU A 504 -23.10 -7.31 -58.70
N ALA A 505 -24.03 -7.65 -57.80
CA ALA A 505 -24.12 -7.00 -56.48
C ALA A 505 -22.88 -7.28 -55.62
N ASP A 506 -22.35 -8.50 -55.65
CA ASP A 506 -21.09 -8.86 -54.97
C ASP A 506 -19.90 -8.09 -55.55
N ARG A 507 -19.83 -7.93 -56.88
CA ARG A 507 -18.81 -7.10 -57.53
C ARG A 507 -18.94 -5.63 -57.12
N ALA A 508 -20.16 -5.08 -57.10
CA ALA A 508 -20.40 -3.71 -56.64
C ALA A 508 -19.97 -3.50 -55.18
N ALA A 509 -20.13 -4.53 -54.32
CA ALA A 509 -19.72 -4.49 -52.92
C ALA A 509 -18.19 -4.46 -52.68
N LEU A 510 -17.37 -4.60 -53.73
CA LEU A 510 -15.91 -4.37 -53.68
C LEU A 510 -15.58 -2.88 -53.57
N THR A 511 -16.51 -1.98 -53.93
CA THR A 511 -16.38 -0.55 -53.72
C THR A 511 -17.14 -0.17 -52.45
N LEU A 512 -16.39 0.18 -51.41
CA LEU A 512 -16.94 0.64 -50.14
C LEU A 512 -17.19 2.14 -50.23
N THR A 513 -18.45 2.54 -50.10
CA THR A 513 -18.88 3.94 -50.09
C THR A 513 -19.35 4.37 -48.71
N ALA A 514 -19.22 5.65 -48.41
CA ALA A 514 -19.77 6.25 -47.21
C ALA A 514 -21.31 6.19 -47.26
N THR A 515 -21.93 5.56 -46.27
CA THR A 515 -23.40 5.47 -46.18
C THR A 515 -24.04 6.85 -45.93
N GLU A 516 -23.35 7.73 -45.22
CA GLU A 516 -23.80 9.07 -44.84
C GLU A 516 -22.61 10.06 -44.86
N ALA A 517 -22.90 11.36 -44.83
CA ALA A 517 -21.87 12.39 -44.69
C ALA A 517 -21.31 12.39 -43.25
N GLY A 518 -19.99 12.47 -43.12
CA GLY A 518 -19.35 12.35 -41.82
C GLY A 518 -17.83 12.34 -41.86
N ARG A 519 -17.19 12.12 -40.72
CA ARG A 519 -15.73 12.04 -40.61
C ARG A 519 -15.28 10.58 -40.67
N PHE A 520 -14.52 10.26 -41.71
CA PHE A 520 -13.86 8.98 -41.86
C PHE A 520 -12.47 9.02 -41.21
N THR A 521 -12.10 7.93 -40.53
CA THR A 521 -10.76 7.76 -39.96
C THR A 521 -10.32 6.32 -40.08
N LEU A 522 -9.15 6.10 -40.65
CA LEU A 522 -8.52 4.80 -40.81
C LEU A 522 -7.98 4.29 -39.48
N THR A 523 -8.22 3.01 -39.19
CA THR A 523 -7.63 2.35 -38.03
C THR A 523 -6.13 2.14 -38.23
N ARG A 524 -5.72 1.89 -39.48
CA ARG A 524 -4.33 1.77 -39.90
C ARG A 524 -4.17 2.19 -41.36
N ARG A 525 -2.96 2.55 -41.76
CA ARG A 525 -2.64 2.72 -43.18
C ARG A 525 -2.69 1.37 -43.89
N LEU A 526 -3.50 1.30 -44.95
CA LEU A 526 -3.59 0.15 -45.84
C LEU A 526 -2.56 0.28 -46.96
N ARG A 527 -1.98 -0.84 -47.40
CA ARG A 527 -1.01 -0.83 -48.51
C ARG A 527 -1.70 -1.28 -49.81
N PRO A 528 -1.42 -0.66 -50.96
CA PRO A 528 -1.86 -1.20 -52.25
C PRO A 528 -1.39 -2.65 -52.42
N GLY A 529 -2.28 -3.51 -52.93
CA GLY A 529 -2.03 -4.94 -53.11
C GLY A 529 -2.20 -5.79 -51.84
N GLU A 530 -2.55 -5.20 -50.70
CA GLU A 530 -2.84 -5.95 -49.48
C GLU A 530 -4.18 -6.69 -49.58
N PHE A 531 -4.23 -7.97 -49.21
CA PHE A 531 -5.46 -8.76 -49.19
C PHE A 531 -6.26 -8.50 -47.92
N LEU A 532 -7.55 -8.17 -48.06
CA LEU A 532 -8.47 -7.99 -46.93
C LEU A 532 -9.58 -9.05 -46.99
N PRO A 533 -9.76 -9.86 -45.93
CA PRO A 533 -10.89 -10.78 -45.84
C PRO A 533 -12.20 -10.04 -45.53
N ALA A 534 -13.33 -10.66 -45.88
CA ALA A 534 -14.65 -10.16 -45.50
C ALA A 534 -14.78 -10.08 -43.97
N GLY A 535 -15.43 -9.02 -43.47
CA GLY A 535 -15.58 -8.72 -42.05
C GLY A 535 -14.45 -7.88 -41.44
N THR A 536 -13.35 -7.62 -42.17
CA THR A 536 -12.25 -6.81 -41.65
C THR A 536 -12.69 -5.35 -41.44
N VAL A 537 -12.44 -4.80 -40.25
CA VAL A 537 -12.68 -3.38 -39.93
C VAL A 537 -11.50 -2.55 -40.45
N ILE A 538 -11.76 -1.63 -41.39
CA ILE A 538 -10.72 -0.77 -42.00
C ILE A 538 -10.61 0.60 -41.33
N GLY A 539 -11.69 1.05 -40.71
CA GLY A 539 -11.78 2.37 -40.10
C GLY A 539 -13.16 2.60 -39.50
N ARG A 540 -13.42 3.84 -39.14
CA ARG A 540 -14.69 4.28 -38.60
C ARG A 540 -15.22 5.48 -39.38
N LEU A 541 -16.54 5.53 -39.57
CA LEU A 541 -17.25 6.65 -40.17
C LEU A 541 -18.19 7.24 -39.12
N LEU A 542 -17.84 8.41 -38.59
CA LEU A 542 -18.65 9.14 -37.62
C LEU A 542 -19.56 10.12 -38.37
N PRO A 543 -20.89 9.90 -38.40
CA PRO A 543 -21.80 10.73 -39.17
C PRO A 543 -21.98 12.13 -38.56
N ASP A 544 -22.38 13.09 -39.39
CA ASP A 544 -22.77 14.46 -38.98
C ASP A 544 -24.20 14.51 -38.41
N THR A 545 -24.67 13.43 -37.80
CA THR A 545 -26.00 13.35 -37.21
C THR A 545 -26.04 14.05 -35.86
N ALA A 546 -27.22 14.58 -35.48
CA ALA A 546 -27.43 15.22 -34.18
C ALA A 546 -27.36 14.27 -32.98
N GLU A 547 -27.27 12.96 -33.21
CA GLU A 547 -27.17 11.93 -32.18
C GLU A 547 -25.94 11.04 -32.39
N VAL A 548 -25.28 10.67 -31.29
CA VAL A 548 -24.15 9.73 -31.27
C VAL A 548 -24.39 8.62 -30.27
N VAL A 549 -24.02 7.39 -30.65
CA VAL A 549 -24.02 6.22 -29.76
C VAL A 549 -22.62 6.05 -29.18
N MET A 550 -22.52 6.17 -27.86
CA MET A 550 -21.30 5.92 -27.11
C MET A 550 -21.41 4.62 -26.34
N VAL A 551 -20.27 3.92 -26.23
CA VAL A 551 -20.10 2.70 -25.46
C VAL A 551 -18.98 2.86 -24.45
N GLY A 552 -19.19 2.32 -23.25
CA GLY A 552 -18.16 2.21 -22.22
C GLY A 552 -18.23 0.87 -21.53
N ALA A 553 -17.07 0.31 -21.22
CA ALA A 553 -16.97 -0.94 -20.48
C ALA A 553 -17.42 -0.73 -19.02
N VAL A 554 -18.41 -1.50 -18.58
CA VAL A 554 -18.91 -1.45 -17.20
C VAL A 554 -18.30 -2.60 -16.41
N PRO A 555 -17.60 -2.30 -15.31
CA PRO A 555 -17.19 -3.33 -14.37
C PRO A 555 -18.41 -4.07 -13.81
N GLU A 556 -18.39 -5.40 -13.80
CA GLU A 556 -19.48 -6.26 -13.31
C GLU A 556 -20.01 -5.85 -11.92
N ARG A 557 -19.15 -5.31 -11.06
CA ARG A 557 -19.52 -4.77 -9.72
C ARG A 557 -20.60 -3.69 -9.76
N LEU A 558 -20.74 -2.96 -10.87
CA LEU A 558 -21.72 -1.88 -11.00
C LEU A 558 -23.08 -2.39 -11.47
N VAL A 559 -23.17 -3.62 -12.00
CA VAL A 559 -24.41 -4.19 -12.55
C VAL A 559 -25.52 -4.23 -11.50
N GLN A 560 -25.23 -4.70 -10.29
CA GLN A 560 -26.20 -4.68 -9.17
C GLN A 560 -26.64 -3.28 -8.77
N HIS A 561 -25.81 -2.26 -9.03
CA HIS A 561 -26.19 -0.87 -8.79
C HIS A 561 -27.09 -0.33 -9.91
N PHE A 562 -26.85 -0.74 -11.16
CA PHE A 562 -27.75 -0.46 -12.28
C PHE A 562 -29.13 -1.11 -12.08
N GLU A 563 -29.18 -2.36 -11.60
CA GLU A 563 -30.44 -3.07 -11.27
C GLU A 563 -31.26 -2.37 -10.18
N ARG A 564 -30.59 -1.73 -9.21
CA ARG A 564 -31.25 -0.98 -8.13
C ARG A 564 -31.72 0.41 -8.55
N GLY A 565 -31.18 0.96 -9.63
CA GLY A 565 -31.58 2.25 -10.16
C GLY A 565 -30.48 3.31 -10.13
N LEU A 566 -30.50 4.15 -11.17
CA LEU A 566 -29.64 5.31 -11.35
C LEU A 566 -30.36 6.57 -10.89
N SER A 567 -29.75 7.33 -9.99
CA SER A 567 -30.31 8.58 -9.49
C SER A 567 -29.92 9.79 -10.36
N ARG A 568 -28.70 9.78 -10.92
CA ARG A 568 -28.20 10.86 -11.79
C ARG A 568 -27.10 10.34 -12.71
N ALA A 569 -27.10 10.80 -13.96
CA ALA A 569 -26.01 10.62 -14.90
C ALA A 569 -25.49 11.98 -15.37
N THR A 570 -24.17 12.13 -15.50
CA THR A 570 -23.55 13.36 -16.00
C THR A 570 -22.39 13.01 -16.91
N LEU A 571 -22.46 13.44 -18.17
CA LEU A 571 -21.40 13.23 -19.15
C LEU A 571 -20.45 14.43 -19.14
N ARG A 572 -19.16 14.15 -19.07
CA ARG A 572 -18.10 15.15 -19.19
C ARG A 572 -17.46 15.02 -20.57
N LEU A 573 -17.58 16.07 -21.36
CA LEU A 573 -17.01 16.20 -22.70
C LEU A 573 -16.32 17.56 -22.81
N ASP A 574 -15.05 17.58 -23.25
CA ASP A 574 -14.25 18.79 -23.45
C ASP A 574 -14.34 19.80 -22.29
N GLY A 575 -14.33 19.27 -21.05
CA GLY A 575 -14.40 20.07 -19.82
C GLY A 575 -15.79 20.56 -19.42
N ARG A 576 -16.84 20.32 -20.22
CA ARG A 576 -18.24 20.64 -19.89
C ARG A 576 -18.95 19.45 -19.27
N TYR A 577 -19.85 19.72 -18.33
CA TYR A 577 -20.71 18.70 -17.69
C TYR A 577 -22.13 18.82 -18.24
N LEU A 578 -22.59 17.75 -18.88
CA LEU A 578 -23.93 17.64 -19.45
C LEU A 578 -24.74 16.66 -18.58
N PRO A 579 -25.81 17.12 -17.89
CA PRO A 579 -26.70 16.20 -17.21
C PRO A 579 -27.42 15.34 -18.26
N LEU A 580 -27.50 14.04 -17.99
CA LEU A 580 -28.20 13.07 -18.84
C LEU A 580 -29.37 12.48 -18.07
N ASP A 581 -30.46 12.22 -18.78
CA ASP A 581 -31.55 11.38 -18.29
C ASP A 581 -31.04 9.93 -18.17
N PRO A 582 -31.13 9.30 -16.98
CA PRO A 582 -30.83 7.89 -16.81
C PRO A 582 -31.53 6.95 -17.79
N ALA A 583 -32.70 7.32 -18.34
CA ALA A 583 -33.41 6.53 -19.33
C ALA A 583 -32.65 6.36 -20.66
N MET A 584 -31.68 7.24 -20.97
CA MET A 584 -30.84 7.15 -22.17
C MET A 584 -29.68 6.16 -22.02
N LEU A 585 -29.51 5.57 -20.85
CA LEU A 585 -28.45 4.62 -20.54
C LEU A 585 -28.99 3.19 -20.59
N HIS A 586 -28.47 2.40 -21.53
CA HIS A 586 -28.83 1.01 -21.67
C HIS A 586 -27.62 0.14 -21.34
N LEU A 587 -27.73 -0.63 -20.27
CA LEU A 587 -26.76 -1.67 -19.95
C LEU A 587 -27.06 -2.87 -20.84
N ALA A 588 -26.15 -3.19 -21.77
CA ALA A 588 -26.24 -4.38 -22.60
C ALA A 588 -25.28 -5.45 -22.06
N GLU A 589 -25.78 -6.66 -21.90
CA GLU A 589 -24.93 -7.85 -21.77
C GLU A 589 -24.53 -8.27 -23.18
N GLU A 590 -23.23 -8.21 -23.48
CA GLU A 590 -22.73 -8.69 -24.77
C GLU A 590 -22.20 -10.12 -24.59
N PRO A 591 -22.79 -11.12 -25.26
CA PRO A 591 -22.17 -12.43 -25.37
C PRO A 591 -20.85 -12.25 -26.13
N ARG A 592 -19.72 -12.52 -25.47
CA ARG A 592 -18.40 -12.36 -26.11
C ARG A 592 -18.29 -13.31 -27.31
N GLN A 593 -17.98 -12.76 -28.48
CA GLN A 593 -17.60 -13.56 -29.64
C GLN A 593 -16.26 -14.26 -29.38
N GLU A 594 -16.24 -15.59 -29.48
CA GLU A 594 -15.03 -16.41 -29.48
C GLU A 594 -14.09 -15.95 -30.60
N GLY A 595 -12.89 -15.47 -30.26
CA GLY A 595 -11.89 -15.13 -31.29
C GLY A 595 -10.71 -14.22 -30.90
N GLN A 596 -10.72 -13.55 -29.73
CA GLN A 596 -9.55 -12.78 -29.27
C GLN A 596 -8.67 -13.61 -28.31
N PRO A 597 -7.38 -13.85 -28.63
CA PRO A 597 -6.47 -14.57 -27.76
C PRO A 597 -6.15 -13.73 -26.51
N GLY A 598 -6.23 -14.34 -25.32
CA GLY A 598 -5.80 -13.76 -24.05
C GLY A 598 -6.91 -13.39 -23.05
N GLN A 599 -8.19 -13.51 -23.39
CA GLN A 599 -9.26 -13.05 -22.48
C GLN A 599 -10.43 -14.05 -22.39
N GLN A 600 -10.46 -14.89 -21.35
CA GLN A 600 -11.53 -15.87 -21.11
C GLN A 600 -12.24 -15.72 -19.75
N ASP A 601 -13.52 -16.13 -19.77
CA ASP A 601 -14.53 -16.31 -18.72
C ASP A 601 -14.89 -15.13 -17.81
N GLY A 602 -15.68 -14.21 -18.36
CA GLY A 602 -16.48 -13.25 -17.59
C GLY A 602 -17.56 -12.60 -18.46
N ARG A 603 -18.75 -12.40 -17.92
CA ARG A 603 -19.81 -11.58 -18.56
C ARG A 603 -19.28 -10.16 -18.72
N SER A 604 -19.16 -9.67 -19.96
CA SER A 604 -18.84 -8.26 -20.20
C SER A 604 -20.11 -7.46 -20.34
N PHE A 605 -20.19 -6.39 -19.56
CA PHE A 605 -21.30 -5.44 -19.62
C PHE A 605 -20.83 -4.17 -20.31
N THR A 606 -21.57 -3.77 -21.33
CA THR A 606 -21.27 -2.56 -22.10
C THR A 606 -22.41 -1.58 -21.88
N LEU A 607 -22.08 -0.37 -21.45
CA LEU A 607 -23.06 0.70 -21.30
C LEU A 607 -23.18 1.44 -22.61
N ARG A 608 -24.37 1.41 -23.21
CA ARG A 608 -24.71 2.17 -24.40
C ARG A 608 -25.43 3.45 -23.99
N LEU A 609 -24.95 4.57 -24.51
CA LEU A 609 -25.51 5.90 -24.30
C LEU A 609 -25.81 6.52 -25.67
N THR A 610 -27.06 6.90 -25.90
CA THR A 610 -27.41 7.78 -27.02
C THR A 610 -27.39 9.21 -26.53
N ALA A 611 -26.55 10.05 -27.11
CA ALA A 611 -26.42 11.44 -26.67
C ALA A 611 -26.67 12.43 -27.82
N PRO A 612 -27.34 13.57 -27.55
CA PRO A 612 -27.80 14.49 -28.58
C PRO A 612 -26.72 15.51 -28.98
N PHE A 613 -25.59 15.06 -29.51
CA PHE A 613 -24.57 15.93 -30.12
C PHE A 613 -23.89 15.28 -31.32
N MET A 614 -23.28 16.11 -32.16
CA MET A 614 -22.63 15.69 -33.40
C MET A 614 -21.39 14.83 -33.16
N ALA A 615 -21.37 13.64 -33.77
CA ALA A 615 -20.29 12.67 -33.60
C ALA A 615 -18.97 13.13 -34.25
N SER A 616 -19.04 13.87 -35.35
CA SER A 616 -17.87 14.37 -36.10
C SER A 616 -17.09 15.48 -35.41
N GLY A 617 -17.70 16.17 -34.45
CA GLY A 617 -17.07 17.20 -33.61
C GLY A 617 -16.28 16.66 -32.42
N LEU A 618 -16.40 15.38 -32.10
CA LEU A 618 -15.65 14.74 -31.02
C LEU A 618 -14.18 14.61 -31.42
N GLN A 619 -13.31 15.42 -30.80
CA GLN A 619 -11.88 15.13 -30.82
C GLN A 619 -11.61 13.80 -30.09
N ALA A 620 -10.47 13.17 -30.34
CA ALA A 620 -10.09 11.86 -29.79
C ALA A 620 -9.82 11.85 -28.26
N GLY A 621 -10.57 12.63 -27.48
CA GLY A 621 -10.58 12.59 -26.03
C GLY A 621 -11.63 11.60 -25.51
N ALA A 622 -11.28 10.79 -24.52
CA ALA A 622 -12.23 9.93 -23.82
C ALA A 622 -13.26 10.77 -23.06
N ALA A 623 -14.55 10.53 -23.32
CA ALA A 623 -15.62 11.15 -22.56
C ALA A 623 -15.78 10.41 -21.22
N GLN A 624 -16.09 11.13 -20.15
CA GLN A 624 -16.27 10.52 -18.82
C GLN A 624 -17.72 10.60 -18.40
N LEU A 625 -18.34 9.45 -18.16
CA LEU A 625 -19.69 9.35 -17.63
C LEU A 625 -19.65 9.15 -16.12
N ARG A 626 -20.13 10.14 -15.38
CA ARG A 626 -20.31 10.06 -13.92
C ARG A 626 -21.73 9.58 -13.61
N LEU A 627 -21.82 8.45 -12.92
CA LEU A 627 -23.07 7.82 -12.52
C LEU A 627 -23.21 7.89 -11.00
N SER A 628 -24.37 8.34 -10.53
CA SER A 628 -24.75 8.30 -9.12
C SER A 628 -25.91 7.31 -8.97
N PHE A 629 -25.76 6.35 -8.07
CA PHE A 629 -26.75 5.30 -7.82
C PHE A 629 -27.56 5.59 -6.56
N GLU A 630 -28.60 4.79 -6.33
CA GLU A 630 -29.40 4.90 -5.13
C GLU A 630 -28.57 4.85 -3.84
N PRO A 631 -28.86 5.71 -2.85
CA PRO A 631 -28.16 5.73 -1.57
C PRO A 631 -28.22 4.39 -0.83
N ILE A 632 -27.05 3.87 -0.43
CA ILE A 632 -26.95 2.66 0.41
C ILE A 632 -26.24 2.99 1.74
N PRO A 633 -26.53 2.24 2.82
CA PRO A 633 -25.85 2.42 4.11
C PRO A 633 -24.33 2.32 4.01
N VAL A 634 -23.59 3.16 4.76
CA VAL A 634 -22.11 3.18 4.80
C VAL A 634 -21.50 1.80 5.05
N TRP A 635 -22.09 0.97 5.91
CA TRP A 635 -21.55 -0.39 6.15
C TRP A 635 -21.60 -1.27 4.90
N ARG A 636 -22.59 -1.09 4.01
CA ARG A 636 -22.68 -1.82 2.73
C ARG A 636 -21.63 -1.35 1.74
N HIS A 637 -21.22 -0.08 1.75
CA HIS A 637 -20.07 0.39 0.97
C HIS A 637 -18.80 -0.37 1.37
N GLY A 638 -18.59 -0.60 2.67
CA GLY A 638 -17.47 -1.41 3.17
C GLY A 638 -17.54 -2.87 2.71
N ALA A 639 -18.72 -3.50 2.78
CA ALA A 639 -18.91 -4.88 2.30
C ALA A 639 -18.67 -5.01 0.79
N LEU A 640 -19.19 -4.07 -0.01
CA LEU A 640 -18.97 -4.02 -1.46
C LEU A 640 -17.50 -3.77 -1.81
N TRP A 641 -16.81 -2.93 -1.05
CA TRP A 641 -15.38 -2.72 -1.21
C TRP A 641 -14.58 -4.02 -0.96
N VAL A 642 -14.93 -4.79 0.08
CA VAL A 642 -14.31 -6.10 0.33
C VAL A 642 -14.59 -7.07 -0.83
N ALA A 643 -15.83 -7.13 -1.32
CA ALA A 643 -16.18 -7.96 -2.47
C ALA A 643 -15.39 -7.56 -3.73
N ASP A 644 -15.22 -6.26 -4.00
CA ASP A 644 -14.40 -5.74 -5.10
C ASP A 644 -12.93 -6.16 -4.97
N LYS A 645 -12.38 -6.17 -3.75
CA LYS A 645 -11.02 -6.69 -3.50
C LYS A 645 -10.89 -8.19 -3.76
N ILE A 646 -11.92 -8.97 -3.42
CA ILE A 646 -11.95 -10.41 -3.72
C ILE A 646 -12.00 -10.64 -5.24
N THR A 647 -12.81 -9.87 -5.97
CA THR A 647 -12.88 -9.97 -7.44
C THR A 647 -11.56 -9.53 -8.10
N GLN A 648 -10.93 -8.45 -7.63
CA GLN A 648 -9.61 -8.03 -8.11
C GLN A 648 -8.55 -9.10 -7.87
N PHE A 649 -8.56 -9.74 -6.69
CA PHE A 649 -7.67 -10.86 -6.38
C PHE A 649 -7.90 -12.02 -7.35
N ARG A 650 -9.16 -12.41 -7.59
CA ARG A 650 -9.50 -13.49 -8.55
C ARG A 650 -9.01 -13.18 -9.96
N ASN A 651 -9.22 -11.95 -10.43
CA ASN A 651 -8.78 -11.52 -11.76
C ASN A 651 -7.25 -11.49 -11.87
N ALA A 652 -6.55 -11.05 -10.83
CA ALA A 652 -5.09 -11.08 -10.78
C ALA A 652 -4.55 -12.52 -10.81
N GLU A 653 -5.19 -13.44 -10.08
CA GLU A 653 -4.81 -14.87 -10.08
C GLU A 653 -5.03 -15.51 -11.47
N ILE A 654 -6.13 -15.16 -12.15
CA ILE A 654 -6.40 -15.63 -13.51
C ILE A 654 -5.35 -15.09 -14.49
N ALA A 655 -5.03 -13.79 -14.42
CA ALA A 655 -4.01 -13.18 -15.27
C ALA A 655 -2.63 -13.81 -15.06
N GLU A 656 -2.25 -14.08 -13.80
CA GLU A 656 -0.98 -14.75 -13.48
C GLU A 656 -0.94 -16.19 -14.00
N ARG A 657 -2.07 -16.93 -13.91
CA ARG A 657 -2.17 -18.27 -14.51
C ARG A 657 -2.04 -18.24 -16.03
N GLN A 658 -2.66 -17.27 -16.71
CA GLN A 658 -2.53 -17.10 -18.16
C GLN A 658 -1.10 -16.77 -18.56
N GLN A 659 -0.43 -15.85 -17.85
CA GLN A 659 0.97 -15.51 -18.12
C GLN A 659 1.91 -16.71 -17.93
N ARG A 660 1.63 -17.59 -16.95
CA ARG A 660 2.38 -18.84 -16.77
C ARG A 660 2.12 -19.85 -17.89
N LEU A 661 0.89 -19.93 -18.41
CA LEU A 661 0.55 -20.80 -19.53
C LEU A 661 1.17 -20.31 -20.84
N GLU A 662 1.21 -19.00 -21.08
CA GLU A 662 1.87 -18.39 -22.24
C GLU A 662 3.39 -18.57 -22.17
N ASN A 663 4.00 -18.39 -20.99
CA ASN A 663 5.44 -18.60 -20.80
C ASN A 663 5.86 -20.09 -20.87
N ASN A 664 4.98 -21.03 -20.51
CA ASN A 664 5.24 -22.47 -20.61
C ASN A 664 4.77 -23.08 -21.95
N GLY A 665 4.11 -22.31 -22.80
CA GLY A 665 3.50 -22.75 -24.07
C GLY A 665 4.26 -22.31 -25.34
N GLY A 666 5.44 -21.70 -25.21
CA GLY A 666 6.31 -21.42 -26.35
C GLY A 666 7.07 -22.67 -26.82
N PRO A 667 7.11 -22.97 -28.14
CA PRO A 667 7.91 -24.07 -28.69
C PRO A 667 9.43 -23.90 -28.48
#